data_AF-A0A8C5SJE3-F1
#
_entry.id   AF-A0A8C5SJE3-F1
#
_cell.length_a   1.000
_cell.length_b   1.000
_cell.length_c   1.000
_cell.angle_alpha   90.00
_cell.angle_beta   90.00
_cell.angle_gamma   90.00
#
_symmetry.space_group_name_H-M   'P 1'
#
loop_
_entity.id
_entity.type
_entity.pdbx_description
1 polymer ?
#
loop_
_entity_poly.entity_id
_entity_poly.type
_entity_poly.pdbx_seq_one_letter_code
_entity_poly.pdbx_strand_id
1 'polypeptide(L)'
;QILLSIWKMTCSQPPAISLSVLEQLQEYKSGCDLEEGWVLMCKHADSGDRLVPVESMERIQRQQQLFGMDFKPIIRWEQVVDLTYSLHLGAKPKIMEPDVAAVERLRFVPPTWSYECDEDLVHFLYDHIGKEDENLGSIKQFVDSIDVSSYTEEFNVSYLTDNHEDTYWESDGSQGQHWVRLNMKKGTIIKKLFLTVDTTDENFMPKRVAVYGGEGDNLKKLSDVGIDESYIGDVCVLEDMTTHLPVIEVRILECRDDGIDVRLRGIKIKSSRQRELGLNADMFQPANLVRYPRLEGRDPDVLYWRAVILQRFIKILDSVLHHLVPAWDYTLGTFNELKHIKQFLLLSKRRTMLISQCLKDSETSKPNFMPRLYINRRLAMEHRDNPSLDPTCKNTVFTQGIIDQGGGFRDSIADMSEELCPSSSETPIPLPFFVRTSNQGSGTGEARDMYVPNPSCKEFLKYEWIGQIMGAALRGKEFLVLALPGFVWKQLTGEEVSWNKDFPAIDSMLVKLLEMMEGMDKETFEFKFGNELTYTTVLSDQRMVELIPGGIRTVVHHENRLEFIHLVQKTRLNESKEQIAAMQAGLLKVVPQAVLDLLTWQELEKKVCGDPEVTVEALKKLTRFEDFEPSDTRIQYFWEALNNFTNEDRSRFLRFVTGRSRLPARIYIYPDKLGSETTDALPESSTCSSTLFLPNYVSAKVCEEKLRYAAYNCVAIDTDMSPWED
;
A
#
# COMPACT_ATOMS: atom_id res chain seq x y z
N GLN A 1 -0.54 2.13 -27.49
CA GLN A 1 0.53 1.89 -28.50
C GLN A 1 1.88 2.45 -28.06
N ILE A 2 1.99 3.69 -27.56
CA ILE A 2 3.28 4.29 -27.13
C ILE A 2 4.08 3.40 -26.13
N LEU A 3 3.39 2.77 -25.16
CA LEU A 3 3.97 1.76 -24.26
C LEU A 3 4.71 0.59 -24.95
N LEU A 4 4.34 0.23 -26.19
CA LEU A 4 4.99 -0.83 -26.96
C LEU A 4 6.33 -0.39 -27.58
N SER A 5 6.51 0.90 -27.84
CA SER A 5 7.74 1.46 -28.43
C SER A 5 8.83 1.71 -27.38
N ILE A 6 8.43 2.09 -26.16
CA ILE A 6 9.33 2.43 -25.04
C ILE A 6 10.23 1.25 -24.61
N TRP A 7 9.86 0.00 -24.90
CA TRP A 7 10.64 -1.18 -24.51
C TRP A 7 12.03 -1.25 -25.19
N LYS A 8 12.24 -0.65 -26.36
CA LYS A 8 13.38 -1.00 -27.24
C LYS A 8 14.62 -0.08 -27.16
N MET A 9 14.73 0.77 -26.14
CA MET A 9 15.86 1.71 -25.98
C MET A 9 16.35 1.86 -24.52
N THR A 10 16.54 0.76 -23.80
CA THR A 10 17.00 0.80 -22.39
C THR A 10 18.48 0.45 -22.24
N CYS A 11 19.24 1.34 -21.57
CA CYS A 11 20.71 1.35 -21.34
C CYS A 11 21.53 2.03 -22.46
N SER A 12 22.62 2.79 -22.22
CA SER A 12 23.27 3.37 -21.00
C SER A 12 24.42 4.30 -21.48
N GLN A 13 24.97 5.30 -20.79
CA GLN A 13 24.90 5.86 -19.41
C GLN A 13 25.09 7.41 -19.50
N PRO A 14 25.04 8.24 -18.42
CA PRO A 14 25.08 9.71 -18.53
C PRO A 14 26.49 10.29 -18.76
N PRO A 15 26.63 11.53 -19.27
CA PRO A 15 27.91 12.11 -19.67
C PRO A 15 28.67 12.81 -18.53
N ALA A 16 30.00 12.82 -18.64
CA ALA A 16 30.86 13.78 -17.95
C ALA A 16 31.01 15.05 -18.81
N ILE A 17 30.81 16.24 -18.22
CA ILE A 17 31.00 17.52 -18.94
C ILE A 17 32.51 17.80 -19.04
N SER A 18 33.07 17.45 -20.20
CA SER A 18 34.48 17.60 -20.55
C SER A 18 34.78 18.99 -21.16
N LEU A 19 35.71 19.08 -22.13
CA LEU A 19 35.78 20.21 -23.07
C LEU A 19 34.48 20.41 -23.88
N SER A 20 33.53 19.46 -23.80
CA SER A 20 32.08 19.51 -24.09
C SER A 20 31.40 20.89 -24.12
N VAL A 21 31.85 21.85 -23.30
CA VAL A 21 31.29 23.20 -23.16
C VAL A 21 31.86 24.21 -24.16
N LEU A 22 33.05 23.95 -24.73
CA LEU A 22 33.68 24.78 -25.77
C LEU A 22 33.23 24.37 -27.18
N GLU A 23 33.01 23.07 -27.42
CA GLU A 23 32.48 22.55 -28.69
C GLU A 23 31.04 23.06 -28.95
N GLN A 24 30.20 23.15 -27.90
CA GLN A 24 28.85 23.74 -27.93
C GLN A 24 28.78 25.23 -28.37
N LEU A 25 29.92 25.94 -28.41
CA LEU A 25 30.00 27.33 -28.91
C LEU A 25 30.71 27.42 -30.27
N GLN A 26 31.03 26.28 -30.88
CA GLN A 26 31.69 26.16 -32.18
C GLN A 26 30.82 25.40 -33.18
N GLU A 27 30.15 24.32 -32.76
CA GLU A 27 29.09 23.62 -33.51
C GLU A 27 27.91 24.52 -33.89
N TYR A 28 27.72 25.61 -33.16
CA TYR A 28 26.74 26.66 -33.44
C TYR A 28 27.24 27.67 -34.49
N LYS A 29 28.55 27.88 -34.60
CA LYS A 29 29.12 29.16 -35.06
C LYS A 29 29.68 29.15 -36.48
N SER A 30 29.71 27.99 -37.14
CA SER A 30 30.33 27.80 -38.46
C SER A 30 29.39 28.17 -39.62
N GLY A 31 28.08 28.08 -39.41
CA GLY A 31 27.10 28.08 -40.48
C GLY A 31 25.76 28.68 -40.09
N CYS A 32 25.67 30.01 -40.09
CA CYS A 32 24.51 30.58 -40.78
C CYS A 32 24.70 30.29 -42.28
N ASP A 33 23.80 29.64 -43.02
CA ASP A 33 22.40 29.33 -42.74
C ASP A 33 22.15 28.27 -41.64
N LEU A 34 21.41 28.70 -40.59
CA LEU A 34 21.56 28.32 -39.18
C LEU A 34 21.90 26.87 -38.77
N GLU A 35 23.08 26.75 -38.18
CA GLU A 35 23.54 25.75 -37.20
C GLU A 35 23.01 26.02 -35.78
N GLU A 36 22.58 27.25 -35.44
CA GLU A 36 22.18 27.63 -34.06
C GLU A 36 20.66 27.46 -33.78
N GLY A 37 20.31 26.89 -32.61
CA GLY A 37 18.90 26.76 -32.18
C GLY A 37 18.67 26.34 -30.72
N TRP A 38 18.77 27.30 -29.78
CA TRP A 38 18.22 27.28 -28.39
C TRP A 38 18.50 25.98 -27.56
N VAL A 39 19.73 25.85 -27.02
CA VAL A 39 20.19 24.82 -26.04
C VAL A 39 19.61 25.08 -24.62
N LEU A 40 19.81 24.18 -23.63
CA LEU A 40 19.44 24.43 -22.22
C LEU A 40 20.53 24.09 -21.16
N MET A 41 21.23 25.12 -20.66
CA MET A 41 22.12 25.14 -19.46
C MET A 41 21.32 25.04 -18.17
N CYS A 42 20.98 23.82 -17.78
CA CYS A 42 20.91 23.56 -16.36
C CYS A 42 22.29 23.83 -15.74
N LYS A 43 22.35 24.75 -14.77
CA LYS A 43 23.20 24.54 -13.60
C LYS A 43 22.61 25.19 -12.36
N HIS A 44 22.77 24.47 -11.26
CA HIS A 44 22.32 24.89 -9.94
C HIS A 44 23.20 26.02 -9.38
N ALA A 45 22.74 26.63 -8.29
CA ALA A 45 22.89 28.05 -7.98
C ALA A 45 24.30 28.69 -8.08
N ASP A 46 25.39 27.94 -7.86
CA ASP A 46 26.68 28.54 -7.50
C ASP A 46 27.88 28.29 -8.46
N SER A 47 27.78 27.48 -9.55
CA SER A 47 28.87 27.38 -10.56
C SER A 47 28.48 26.74 -11.93
N GLY A 48 28.76 27.43 -13.06
CA GLY A 48 28.40 27.12 -14.48
C GLY A 48 29.24 26.03 -15.22
N ASP A 49 29.17 25.73 -16.52
CA ASP A 49 28.39 26.16 -17.74
C ASP A 49 27.85 24.89 -18.50
N ARG A 50 27.14 24.87 -19.67
CA ARG A 50 26.58 25.83 -20.69
C ARG A 50 25.38 25.16 -21.47
N LEU A 51 24.56 25.78 -22.35
CA LEU A 51 24.10 27.19 -22.56
C LEU A 51 22.53 27.21 -22.57
N VAL A 52 21.77 28.11 -21.89
CA VAL A 52 20.28 28.24 -22.07
C VAL A 52 19.98 29.41 -23.00
N PRO A 53 18.99 29.28 -23.88
CA PRO A 53 17.87 30.23 -23.85
C PRO A 53 16.49 29.59 -24.14
N VAL A 54 15.40 30.02 -23.48
CA VAL A 54 13.98 30.09 -23.97
C VAL A 54 13.16 30.96 -22.99
N GLU A 55 12.44 31.97 -23.49
CA GLU A 55 11.35 32.72 -22.81
C GLU A 55 10.39 33.28 -23.90
N SER A 56 9.10 33.55 -23.69
CA SER A 56 8.08 33.10 -22.71
C SER A 56 6.71 33.39 -23.35
N MET A 57 5.72 32.49 -23.27
CA MET A 57 4.81 32.33 -24.43
C MET A 57 3.94 33.53 -24.81
N GLU A 58 3.24 34.20 -23.89
CA GLU A 58 2.47 35.41 -24.22
C GLU A 58 3.36 36.61 -24.61
N ARG A 59 4.61 36.62 -24.15
CA ARG A 59 5.60 37.65 -24.47
C ARG A 59 6.20 37.43 -25.85
N ILE A 60 6.43 36.17 -26.27
CA ILE A 60 6.67 35.91 -27.68
C ILE A 60 5.39 36.28 -28.45
N GLN A 61 4.19 35.83 -28.08
CA GLN A 61 2.94 36.08 -28.84
C GLN A 61 2.58 37.57 -29.05
N ARG A 62 2.77 38.45 -28.04
CA ARG A 62 2.60 39.91 -28.24
C ARG A 62 3.77 40.60 -28.93
N GLN A 63 4.98 40.03 -28.91
CA GLN A 63 6.05 40.46 -29.82
C GLN A 63 5.84 39.89 -31.24
N GLN A 64 5.20 38.74 -31.39
CA GLN A 64 4.97 37.97 -32.63
C GLN A 64 3.89 38.59 -33.52
N GLN A 65 2.95 39.36 -32.97
CA GLN A 65 2.08 40.23 -33.79
C GLN A 65 2.74 41.57 -34.17
N LEU A 66 3.83 41.96 -33.50
CA LEU A 66 4.66 43.12 -33.85
C LEU A 66 5.83 42.77 -34.79
N PHE A 67 6.27 41.51 -34.80
CA PHE A 67 7.42 41.00 -35.57
C PHE A 67 7.10 39.78 -36.46
N GLY A 68 5.84 39.35 -36.55
CA GLY A 68 5.32 38.51 -37.63
C GLY A 68 5.67 37.02 -37.63
N MET A 69 5.56 36.30 -36.51
CA MET A 69 5.76 34.82 -36.45
C MET A 69 4.68 34.11 -35.63
N ASP A 70 4.30 32.89 -36.00
CA ASP A 70 3.18 32.17 -35.39
C ASP A 70 3.66 30.91 -34.64
N PHE A 71 3.42 30.81 -33.33
CA PHE A 71 3.68 29.60 -32.55
C PHE A 71 2.73 29.46 -31.33
N LYS A 72 2.43 28.21 -30.95
CA LYS A 72 1.32 27.88 -30.03
C LYS A 72 1.77 27.45 -28.64
N PRO A 73 0.99 27.74 -27.58
CA PRO A 73 1.32 27.35 -26.21
C PRO A 73 1.31 25.84 -25.99
N ILE A 74 1.94 25.44 -24.89
CA ILE A 74 2.01 24.06 -24.40
C ILE A 74 0.67 23.75 -23.73
N ILE A 75 -0.12 22.88 -24.36
CA ILE A 75 -1.48 22.52 -23.94
C ILE A 75 -1.71 21.01 -23.91
N ARG A 76 -0.65 20.21 -24.14
CA ARG A 76 -0.68 18.74 -24.11
C ARG A 76 0.63 18.17 -23.56
N TRP A 77 0.55 16.99 -22.96
CA TRP A 77 1.70 16.31 -22.35
C TRP A 77 2.79 15.94 -23.37
N GLU A 78 2.45 15.74 -24.64
CA GLU A 78 3.41 15.48 -25.72
C GLU A 78 4.40 16.64 -25.87
N GLN A 79 3.92 17.89 -25.80
CA GLN A 79 4.76 19.08 -25.89
C GLN A 79 5.66 19.23 -24.65
N VAL A 80 5.23 18.74 -23.48
CA VAL A 80 6.07 18.67 -22.27
C VAL A 80 7.16 17.61 -22.44
N VAL A 81 6.86 16.47 -23.07
CA VAL A 81 7.86 15.43 -23.39
C VAL A 81 8.91 15.96 -24.37
N ASP A 82 8.50 16.64 -25.44
CA ASP A 82 9.42 17.25 -26.39
C ASP A 82 10.32 18.30 -25.71
N LEU A 83 9.77 19.16 -24.83
CA LEU A 83 10.54 20.18 -24.12
C LEU A 83 11.44 19.64 -22.99
N THR A 84 11.11 18.48 -22.40
CA THR A 84 11.84 17.93 -21.23
C THR A 84 12.87 16.87 -21.63
N TYR A 85 12.69 16.21 -22.78
CA TYR A 85 13.48 15.02 -23.16
C TYR A 85 14.07 15.03 -24.57
N SER A 86 13.85 16.07 -25.40
CA SER A 86 14.51 16.17 -26.71
C SER A 86 15.96 16.62 -26.62
N LEU A 87 16.84 15.86 -27.28
CA LEU A 87 18.12 16.35 -27.80
C LEU A 87 18.34 15.65 -29.15
N HIS A 88 18.50 16.43 -30.23
CA HIS A 88 18.38 15.91 -31.59
C HIS A 88 19.64 16.11 -32.43
N LEU A 89 20.49 15.09 -32.45
CA LEU A 89 21.10 14.41 -33.61
C LEU A 89 21.94 13.23 -33.06
N GLY A 90 22.16 12.11 -33.76
CA GLY A 90 21.82 11.80 -35.15
C GLY A 90 20.68 10.78 -35.36
N ALA A 91 21.02 9.63 -35.95
CA ALA A 91 20.09 8.80 -36.73
C ALA A 91 18.95 8.14 -35.92
N LYS A 92 17.76 8.10 -36.53
CA LYS A 92 16.54 7.54 -35.95
C LYS A 92 16.74 6.08 -35.50
N PRO A 93 16.44 5.73 -34.24
CA PRO A 93 16.66 4.38 -33.71
C PRO A 93 15.83 3.35 -34.47
N LYS A 94 16.46 2.25 -34.88
CA LYS A 94 15.81 1.16 -35.61
C LYS A 94 14.93 0.36 -34.66
N ILE A 95 13.62 0.62 -34.70
CA ILE A 95 12.62 -0.16 -33.99
C ILE A 95 12.78 -1.62 -34.42
N MET A 96 13.18 -2.50 -33.49
CA MET A 96 13.25 -3.94 -33.77
C MET A 96 11.86 -4.47 -34.09
N GLU A 97 11.75 -5.55 -34.87
CA GLU A 97 10.46 -6.21 -35.11
C GLU A 97 9.79 -6.71 -33.81
N PRO A 98 8.45 -6.76 -33.74
CA PRO A 98 7.74 -7.32 -32.60
C PRO A 98 7.87 -8.85 -32.57
N ASP A 99 8.13 -9.41 -31.39
CA ASP A 99 7.93 -10.85 -31.18
C ASP A 99 6.42 -11.12 -31.15
N VAL A 100 5.90 -11.66 -32.25
CA VAL A 100 4.46 -11.92 -32.44
C VAL A 100 3.98 -12.99 -31.46
N ALA A 101 4.76 -14.06 -31.24
CA ALA A 101 4.40 -15.15 -30.36
C ALA A 101 4.37 -14.71 -28.88
N ALA A 102 5.29 -13.83 -28.47
CA ALA A 102 5.19 -13.17 -27.17
C ALA A 102 3.95 -12.26 -27.11
N VAL A 103 3.73 -11.39 -28.10
CA VAL A 103 2.57 -10.47 -28.12
C VAL A 103 1.22 -11.21 -28.07
N GLU A 104 1.10 -12.38 -28.70
CA GLU A 104 -0.11 -13.22 -28.62
C GLU A 104 -0.30 -13.82 -27.22
N ARG A 105 0.75 -14.40 -26.61
CA ARG A 105 0.69 -14.90 -25.22
C ARG A 105 0.34 -13.78 -24.23
N LEU A 106 0.94 -12.61 -24.38
CA LEU A 106 0.73 -11.43 -23.52
C LEU A 106 -0.66 -10.76 -23.73
N ARG A 107 -1.41 -11.14 -24.77
CA ARG A 107 -2.81 -10.74 -24.99
C ARG A 107 -3.82 -11.70 -24.37
N PHE A 108 -3.42 -12.90 -23.97
CA PHE A 108 -4.33 -13.87 -23.39
C PHE A 108 -4.70 -13.48 -21.95
N VAL A 109 -5.98 -13.25 -21.71
CA VAL A 109 -6.56 -13.09 -20.37
C VAL A 109 -7.39 -14.34 -20.08
N PRO A 110 -7.04 -15.14 -19.05
CA PRO A 110 -7.85 -16.30 -18.68
C PRO A 110 -9.30 -15.88 -18.37
N PRO A 111 -10.34 -16.66 -18.73
CA PRO A 111 -11.74 -16.25 -18.55
C PRO A 111 -12.16 -15.94 -17.11
N THR A 112 -11.44 -16.48 -16.12
CA THR A 112 -11.65 -16.24 -14.68
C THR A 112 -10.60 -15.31 -14.07
N TRP A 113 -9.89 -14.53 -14.89
CA TRP A 113 -8.95 -13.50 -14.41
C TRP A 113 -9.65 -12.13 -14.36
N SER A 114 -9.60 -11.48 -13.21
CA SER A 114 -10.22 -10.17 -12.99
C SER A 114 -9.18 -9.12 -12.56
N TYR A 115 -9.61 -7.85 -12.43
CA TYR A 115 -8.72 -6.78 -11.99
C TYR A 115 -8.10 -7.07 -10.61
N GLU A 116 -8.88 -7.64 -9.70
CA GLU A 116 -8.44 -8.03 -8.35
C GLU A 116 -7.33 -9.11 -8.37
N CYS A 117 -7.17 -9.86 -9.46
CA CYS A 117 -6.05 -10.78 -9.66
C CYS A 117 -4.77 -10.05 -10.09
N ASP A 118 -4.85 -8.98 -10.89
CA ASP A 118 -3.66 -8.16 -11.21
C ASP A 118 -3.27 -7.28 -10.00
N GLU A 119 -4.21 -6.90 -9.14
CA GLU A 119 -3.97 -6.24 -7.84
C GLU A 119 -3.23 -7.15 -6.85
N ASP A 120 -3.73 -8.37 -6.60
CA ASP A 120 -3.04 -9.38 -5.79
C ASP A 120 -1.63 -9.67 -6.31
N LEU A 121 -1.49 -9.77 -7.63
CA LEU A 121 -0.19 -10.00 -8.25
C LEU A 121 0.77 -8.83 -8.00
N VAL A 122 0.32 -7.57 -8.03
CA VAL A 122 1.18 -6.43 -7.69
C VAL A 122 1.52 -6.36 -6.20
N HIS A 123 0.60 -6.75 -5.31
CA HIS A 123 0.93 -6.88 -3.88
C HIS A 123 1.96 -7.99 -3.64
N PHE A 124 1.82 -9.14 -4.28
CA PHE A 124 2.84 -10.21 -4.26
C PHE A 124 4.21 -9.69 -4.75
N LEU A 125 4.24 -8.94 -5.85
CA LEU A 125 5.48 -8.33 -6.37
C LEU A 125 6.08 -7.30 -5.39
N TYR A 126 5.26 -6.56 -4.67
CA TYR A 126 5.73 -5.63 -3.65
C TYR A 126 6.37 -6.37 -2.46
N ASP A 127 5.69 -7.40 -1.96
CA ASP A 127 6.14 -8.21 -0.82
C ASP A 127 7.48 -8.95 -1.09
N HIS A 128 7.74 -9.34 -2.33
CA HIS A 128 8.91 -10.17 -2.69
C HIS A 128 10.03 -9.39 -3.39
N ILE A 129 9.73 -8.54 -4.38
CA ILE A 129 10.76 -7.80 -5.15
C ILE A 129 11.19 -6.52 -4.40
N GLY A 130 10.40 -6.03 -3.44
CA GLY A 130 10.70 -4.79 -2.71
C GLY A 130 11.91 -4.84 -1.77
N LYS A 131 12.52 -6.00 -1.54
CA LYS A 131 13.53 -6.24 -0.47
C LYS A 131 14.96 -6.48 -0.97
N GLU A 132 15.17 -6.59 -2.29
CA GLU A 132 16.47 -6.90 -2.88
C GLU A 132 17.35 -5.67 -3.18
N ASP A 133 16.78 -4.46 -3.24
CA ASP A 133 17.57 -3.23 -3.43
C ASP A 133 18.25 -2.74 -2.14
N GLU A 134 17.78 -3.16 -0.96
CA GLU A 134 18.36 -2.80 0.36
C GLU A 134 19.43 -3.79 0.84
N ASN A 135 19.41 -5.04 0.36
CA ASN A 135 20.38 -6.08 0.72
C ASN A 135 21.24 -6.47 -0.49
N LEU A 136 22.57 -6.34 -0.37
CA LEU A 136 23.50 -6.85 -1.40
C LEU A 136 23.40 -8.39 -1.48
N GLY A 137 22.62 -8.87 -2.44
CA GLY A 137 22.20 -10.27 -2.52
C GLY A 137 23.33 -11.26 -2.81
N SER A 138 23.16 -12.49 -2.33
CA SER A 138 24.13 -13.59 -2.51
C SER A 138 24.50 -13.79 -3.98
N ILE A 139 25.80 -13.95 -4.24
CA ILE A 139 26.40 -14.08 -5.57
C ILE A 139 25.86 -15.27 -6.39
N LYS A 140 25.30 -16.30 -5.73
CA LYS A 140 24.71 -17.52 -6.36
C LYS A 140 23.69 -17.20 -7.46
N GLN A 141 22.99 -16.08 -7.37
CA GLN A 141 22.03 -15.66 -8.39
C GLN A 141 22.71 -15.22 -9.71
N PHE A 142 23.96 -14.73 -9.66
CA PHE A 142 24.71 -14.10 -10.75
C PHE A 142 25.73 -15.02 -11.45
N VAL A 143 26.11 -16.13 -10.81
CA VAL A 143 27.10 -17.10 -11.33
C VAL A 143 26.48 -18.48 -11.53
N ASP A 144 27.01 -19.25 -12.47
CA ASP A 144 26.67 -20.67 -12.70
C ASP A 144 27.55 -21.60 -11.84
N SER A 145 28.84 -21.26 -11.64
CA SER A 145 29.71 -21.87 -10.62
C SER A 145 30.73 -20.88 -10.08
N ILE A 146 31.38 -21.25 -8.97
CA ILE A 146 32.56 -20.61 -8.42
C ILE A 146 33.63 -21.68 -8.28
N ASP A 147 34.79 -21.43 -8.87
CA ASP A 147 35.97 -22.27 -8.77
C ASP A 147 37.06 -21.51 -8.00
N VAL A 148 37.96 -22.21 -7.30
CA VAL A 148 39.00 -21.61 -6.44
C VAL A 148 40.35 -22.29 -6.68
N SER A 149 41.45 -21.58 -6.40
CA SER A 149 42.82 -22.09 -6.53
C SER A 149 43.12 -23.33 -5.68
N SER A 150 42.41 -23.50 -4.57
CA SER A 150 42.63 -24.54 -3.56
C SER A 150 41.33 -24.88 -2.82
N TYR A 151 41.16 -26.15 -2.46
CA TYR A 151 39.95 -26.66 -1.81
C TYR A 151 40.31 -27.43 -0.54
N THR A 152 39.66 -27.09 0.57
CA THR A 152 39.66 -27.85 1.82
C THR A 152 38.22 -28.15 2.24
N GLU A 153 38.02 -29.21 3.03
CA GLU A 153 36.67 -29.53 3.55
C GLU A 153 36.26 -28.63 4.71
N GLU A 154 37.23 -28.04 5.43
CA GLU A 154 37.00 -27.19 6.61
C GLU A 154 36.71 -25.71 6.24
N PHE A 155 37.35 -25.17 5.19
CA PHE A 155 37.24 -23.76 4.76
C PHE A 155 36.67 -23.66 3.33
N ASN A 156 35.46 -24.17 3.16
CA ASN A 156 34.83 -24.40 1.86
C ASN A 156 34.49 -23.11 1.08
N VAL A 157 34.56 -23.18 -0.26
CA VAL A 157 34.15 -22.10 -1.19
C VAL A 157 32.71 -21.62 -0.98
N SER A 158 31.83 -22.43 -0.38
CA SER A 158 30.47 -22.04 0.00
C SER A 158 30.43 -20.80 0.92
N TYR A 159 31.42 -20.60 1.78
CA TYR A 159 31.50 -19.47 2.71
C TYR A 159 31.72 -18.12 2.01
N LEU A 160 32.21 -18.09 0.76
CA LEU A 160 32.27 -16.86 -0.03
C LEU A 160 30.88 -16.27 -0.38
N THR A 161 29.79 -16.95 -0.03
CA THR A 161 28.47 -16.78 -0.64
C THR A 161 27.28 -16.88 0.32
N ASP A 162 27.54 -17.11 1.60
CA ASP A 162 26.53 -17.36 2.65
C ASP A 162 26.00 -16.07 3.31
N ASN A 163 26.74 -14.95 3.18
CA ASN A 163 26.53 -13.67 3.84
C ASN A 163 26.66 -13.72 5.39
N HIS A 164 27.53 -14.57 5.93
CA HIS A 164 27.97 -14.51 7.33
C HIS A 164 29.31 -13.75 7.46
N GLU A 165 29.57 -13.15 8.61
CA GLU A 165 30.78 -12.35 8.88
C GLU A 165 31.89 -13.17 9.57
N ASP A 166 31.50 -14.26 10.23
CA ASP A 166 32.38 -15.19 10.96
C ASP A 166 32.99 -16.31 10.10
N THR A 167 32.51 -16.50 8.86
CA THR A 167 32.94 -17.57 7.95
C THR A 167 33.91 -17.07 6.87
N TYR A 168 34.79 -17.94 6.38
CA TYR A 168 35.76 -17.61 5.32
C TYR A 168 36.15 -18.83 4.50
N TRP A 169 36.49 -18.60 3.24
CA TRP A 169 37.35 -19.51 2.47
C TRP A 169 38.81 -19.17 2.78
N GLU A 170 39.63 -20.20 2.98
CA GLU A 170 41.08 -20.10 3.18
C GLU A 170 41.81 -20.81 2.03
N SER A 171 42.89 -20.22 1.53
CA SER A 171 43.73 -20.86 0.52
C SER A 171 44.75 -21.84 1.10
N ASP A 172 45.24 -22.73 0.24
CA ASP A 172 46.42 -23.58 0.49
C ASP A 172 47.28 -23.57 -0.78
N GLY A 173 48.47 -23.00 -0.74
CA GLY A 173 49.37 -23.01 -1.89
C GLY A 173 50.61 -22.14 -1.80
N SER A 174 51.04 -21.61 -2.95
CA SER A 174 52.21 -20.73 -3.05
C SER A 174 51.77 -19.26 -3.08
N GLN A 175 52.52 -18.42 -2.38
CA GLN A 175 52.28 -16.97 -2.28
C GLN A 175 52.00 -16.32 -3.65
N GLY A 176 50.93 -15.53 -3.72
CA GLY A 176 50.51 -14.81 -4.93
C GLY A 176 49.99 -15.68 -6.07
N GLN A 177 49.70 -16.97 -5.85
CA GLN A 177 49.05 -17.86 -6.83
C GLN A 177 47.56 -18.08 -6.57
N HIS A 178 46.97 -17.36 -5.61
CA HIS A 178 45.61 -17.58 -5.14
C HIS A 178 44.57 -16.84 -6.00
N TRP A 179 43.46 -17.51 -6.29
CA TRP A 179 42.41 -16.94 -7.14
C TRP A 179 41.03 -17.53 -6.87
N VAL A 180 40.01 -16.72 -7.17
CA VAL A 180 38.60 -17.13 -7.22
C VAL A 180 38.06 -16.83 -8.62
N ARG A 181 37.59 -17.85 -9.33
CA ARG A 181 37.03 -17.77 -10.69
C ARG A 181 35.51 -17.88 -10.62
N LEU A 182 34.83 -16.91 -11.22
CA LEU A 182 33.39 -16.77 -11.26
C LEU A 182 32.94 -17.03 -12.70
N ASN A 183 32.21 -18.13 -12.92
CA ASN A 183 31.60 -18.43 -14.21
C ASN A 183 30.23 -17.72 -14.25
N MET A 184 30.13 -16.67 -15.05
CA MET A 184 29.05 -15.68 -14.99
C MET A 184 27.81 -16.10 -15.77
N LYS A 185 26.62 -15.98 -15.16
CA LYS A 185 25.35 -16.23 -15.85
C LYS A 185 25.16 -15.27 -17.01
N LYS A 186 24.91 -15.83 -18.19
CA LYS A 186 24.81 -15.12 -19.47
C LYS A 186 23.98 -13.83 -19.38
N GLY A 187 24.58 -12.69 -19.71
CA GLY A 187 23.93 -11.38 -19.70
C GLY A 187 24.02 -10.60 -18.38
N THR A 188 24.73 -11.13 -17.39
CA THR A 188 25.08 -10.42 -16.14
C THR A 188 26.21 -9.40 -16.40
N ILE A 189 25.98 -8.11 -16.15
CA ILE A 189 26.98 -7.05 -16.32
C ILE A 189 27.33 -6.48 -14.94
N ILE A 190 28.56 -6.68 -14.49
CA ILE A 190 29.01 -6.24 -13.15
C ILE A 190 29.03 -4.70 -13.10
N LYS A 191 28.30 -4.11 -12.15
CA LYS A 191 28.38 -2.69 -11.81
C LYS A 191 29.26 -2.41 -10.61
N LYS A 192 29.27 -3.28 -9.60
CA LYS A 192 30.33 -3.36 -8.59
C LYS A 192 30.54 -4.82 -8.18
N LEU A 193 31.79 -5.22 -7.99
CA LEU A 193 32.23 -6.47 -7.37
C LEU A 193 32.97 -6.08 -6.10
N PHE A 194 32.60 -6.68 -4.98
CA PHE A 194 33.22 -6.44 -3.68
C PHE A 194 33.80 -7.73 -3.10
N LEU A 195 34.88 -7.60 -2.34
CA LEU A 195 35.38 -8.62 -1.42
C LEU A 195 35.17 -8.14 0.01
N THR A 196 34.68 -9.01 0.90
CA THR A 196 34.68 -8.76 2.34
C THR A 196 36.06 -9.10 2.90
N VAL A 197 36.72 -8.15 3.57
CA VAL A 197 38.01 -8.35 4.26
C VAL A 197 37.93 -7.93 5.72
N ASP A 198 38.74 -8.53 6.58
CA ASP A 198 38.84 -8.16 7.99
C ASP A 198 40.31 -8.14 8.45
N THR A 199 40.68 -7.15 9.27
CA THR A 199 42.02 -7.02 9.86
C THR A 199 42.37 -8.12 10.86
N THR A 200 41.36 -8.84 11.38
CA THR A 200 41.53 -10.01 12.27
C THR A 200 42.02 -11.26 11.53
N ASP A 201 42.07 -11.24 10.20
CA ASP A 201 42.72 -12.28 9.40
C ASP A 201 44.27 -12.13 9.37
N GLU A 202 44.83 -11.12 10.05
CA GLU A 202 46.26 -10.86 10.20
C GLU A 202 47.02 -10.93 8.85
N ASN A 203 47.98 -11.86 8.69
CA ASN A 203 48.74 -12.03 7.46
C ASN A 203 47.98 -12.77 6.35
N PHE A 204 46.82 -13.36 6.64
CA PHE A 204 45.90 -13.90 5.62
C PHE A 204 45.03 -12.81 4.98
N MET A 205 45.07 -11.57 5.47
CA MET A 205 44.32 -10.46 4.87
C MET A 205 44.87 -10.13 3.46
N PRO A 206 44.02 -10.05 2.41
CA PRO A 206 44.48 -9.66 1.08
C PRO A 206 44.91 -8.18 1.08
N LYS A 207 46.13 -7.91 0.62
CA LYS A 207 46.72 -6.57 0.54
C LYS A 207 46.62 -5.98 -0.86
N ARG A 208 46.69 -6.82 -1.90
CA ARG A 208 46.57 -6.39 -3.30
C ARG A 208 45.87 -7.44 -4.15
N VAL A 209 44.85 -6.99 -4.87
CA VAL A 209 43.97 -7.83 -5.68
C VAL A 209 43.86 -7.28 -7.10
N ALA A 210 43.94 -8.16 -8.09
CA ALA A 210 43.71 -7.81 -9.50
C ALA A 210 42.58 -8.66 -10.08
N VAL A 211 41.56 -8.02 -10.63
CA VAL A 211 40.46 -8.71 -11.30
C VAL A 211 40.74 -8.81 -12.80
N TYR A 212 40.53 -9.99 -13.35
CA TYR A 212 40.64 -10.32 -14.76
C TYR A 212 39.27 -10.77 -15.30
N GLY A 213 39.08 -10.75 -16.61
CA GLY A 213 37.88 -11.31 -17.24
C GLY A 213 38.00 -11.51 -18.74
N GLY A 214 37.18 -12.40 -19.29
CA GLY A 214 37.24 -12.80 -20.69
C GLY A 214 36.41 -14.03 -21.01
N GLU A 215 36.84 -14.79 -22.02
CA GLU A 215 36.19 -16.02 -22.48
C GLU A 215 37.16 -17.21 -22.39
N GLY A 216 36.77 -18.26 -21.66
CA GLY A 216 37.68 -19.34 -21.29
C GLY A 216 38.91 -18.80 -20.56
N ASP A 217 40.09 -19.30 -20.90
CA ASP A 217 41.35 -18.86 -20.30
C ASP A 217 41.94 -17.58 -20.95
N ASN A 218 41.26 -16.98 -21.95
CA ASN A 218 41.69 -15.72 -22.58
C ASN A 218 41.31 -14.49 -21.72
N LEU A 219 41.74 -14.49 -20.47
CA LEU A 219 41.41 -13.47 -19.48
C LEU A 219 42.30 -12.23 -19.62
N LYS A 220 41.70 -11.05 -19.67
CA LYS A 220 42.38 -9.75 -19.67
C LYS A 220 42.25 -9.08 -18.31
N LYS A 221 43.30 -8.40 -17.86
CA LYS A 221 43.26 -7.63 -16.61
C LYS A 221 42.27 -6.46 -16.75
N LEU A 222 41.37 -6.32 -15.78
CA LEU A 222 40.36 -5.29 -15.70
C LEU A 222 40.68 -4.25 -14.62
N SER A 223 41.25 -4.69 -13.49
CA SER A 223 41.63 -3.83 -12.36
C SER A 223 42.91 -4.29 -11.65
N ASP A 224 43.44 -3.40 -10.80
CA ASP A 224 44.50 -3.64 -9.81
C ASP A 224 44.17 -2.73 -8.63
N VAL A 225 43.95 -3.30 -7.44
CA VAL A 225 43.44 -2.60 -6.26
C VAL A 225 44.29 -2.97 -5.05
N GLY A 226 44.93 -1.97 -4.47
CA GLY A 226 45.53 -2.07 -3.13
C GLY A 226 44.44 -1.91 -2.08
N ILE A 227 44.52 -2.72 -1.03
CA ILE A 227 43.61 -2.73 0.11
C ILE A 227 44.32 -2.06 1.30
N ASP A 228 43.58 -1.24 2.06
CA ASP A 228 44.09 -0.65 3.29
C ASP A 228 44.14 -1.71 4.39
N GLU A 229 45.33 -1.97 4.93
CA GLU A 229 45.60 -2.98 5.96
C GLU A 229 44.92 -2.70 7.32
N SER A 230 44.24 -1.54 7.45
CA SER A 230 43.42 -1.15 8.60
C SER A 230 41.90 -1.18 8.34
N TYR A 231 41.46 -1.51 7.12
CA TYR A 231 40.05 -1.51 6.74
C TYR A 231 39.34 -2.84 7.02
N ILE A 232 38.11 -2.77 7.53
CA ILE A 232 37.21 -3.90 7.74
C ILE A 232 35.94 -3.67 6.92
N GLY A 233 35.48 -4.69 6.19
CA GLY A 233 34.24 -4.69 5.43
C GLY A 233 34.43 -4.83 3.92
N ASP A 234 33.50 -4.28 3.15
CA ASP A 234 33.42 -4.48 1.69
C ASP A 234 34.37 -3.55 0.93
N VAL A 235 35.33 -4.13 0.19
CA VAL A 235 36.26 -3.42 -0.71
C VAL A 235 35.82 -3.64 -2.15
N CYS A 236 35.60 -2.55 -2.91
CA CYS A 236 35.22 -2.65 -4.31
C CYS A 236 36.44 -2.92 -5.21
N VAL A 237 36.49 -4.09 -5.84
CA VAL A 237 37.65 -4.55 -6.64
C VAL A 237 37.45 -4.46 -8.16
N LEU A 238 36.20 -4.29 -8.63
CA LEU A 238 35.88 -4.01 -10.03
C LEU A 238 34.54 -3.27 -10.11
N GLU A 239 34.44 -2.24 -10.96
CA GLU A 239 33.21 -1.47 -11.14
C GLU A 239 32.94 -1.01 -12.57
N ASP A 240 31.69 -0.58 -12.79
CA ASP A 240 31.17 0.09 -13.98
C ASP A 240 31.36 -0.58 -15.35
N MET A 241 31.47 -1.91 -15.39
CA MET A 241 31.52 -2.66 -16.65
C MET A 241 30.30 -2.34 -17.54
N THR A 242 30.55 -2.31 -18.85
CA THR A 242 29.55 -2.02 -19.90
C THR A 242 29.10 -3.26 -20.68
N THR A 243 29.82 -4.37 -20.52
CA THR A 243 29.61 -5.63 -21.25
C THR A 243 29.63 -6.83 -20.30
N HIS A 244 28.84 -7.85 -20.60
CA HIS A 244 28.95 -9.16 -19.95
C HIS A 244 30.27 -9.85 -20.34
N LEU A 245 30.96 -10.43 -19.36
CA LEU A 245 32.12 -11.29 -19.56
C LEU A 245 31.80 -12.67 -18.97
N PRO A 246 31.88 -13.78 -19.75
CA PRO A 246 31.54 -15.11 -19.25
C PRO A 246 32.37 -15.61 -18.07
N VAL A 247 33.64 -15.17 -17.97
CA VAL A 247 34.52 -15.51 -16.85
C VAL A 247 35.06 -14.22 -16.22
N ILE A 248 35.01 -14.15 -14.90
CA ILE A 248 35.67 -13.12 -14.07
C ILE A 248 36.56 -13.86 -13.07
N GLU A 249 37.82 -13.44 -12.93
CA GLU A 249 38.79 -14.09 -12.05
C GLU A 249 39.48 -13.07 -11.15
N VAL A 250 39.26 -13.21 -9.85
CA VAL A 250 39.86 -12.38 -8.81
C VAL A 250 41.17 -13.04 -8.40
N ARG A 251 42.31 -12.39 -8.65
CA ARG A 251 43.64 -12.89 -8.25
C ARG A 251 44.17 -12.09 -7.07
N ILE A 252 44.60 -12.78 -6.03
CA ILE A 252 45.24 -12.19 -4.86
C ILE A 252 46.75 -12.23 -5.12
N LEU A 253 47.34 -11.05 -5.26
CA LEU A 253 48.74 -10.89 -5.67
C LEU A 253 49.67 -10.81 -4.47
N GLU A 254 49.23 -10.10 -3.42
CA GLU A 254 49.98 -9.84 -2.19
C GLU A 254 49.00 -9.96 -1.01
N CYS A 255 49.42 -10.63 0.05
CA CYS A 255 48.76 -10.62 1.36
C CYS A 255 49.49 -9.65 2.31
N ARG A 256 48.87 -9.34 3.44
CA ARG A 256 49.47 -8.51 4.49
C ARG A 256 50.67 -9.22 5.14
N ASP A 257 51.65 -8.44 5.60
CA ASP A 257 52.84 -8.92 6.33
C ASP A 257 53.57 -10.11 5.64
N ASP A 258 53.62 -10.08 4.30
CA ASP A 258 54.16 -11.13 3.41
C ASP A 258 53.58 -12.54 3.68
N GLY A 259 52.30 -12.62 4.04
CA GLY A 259 51.56 -13.88 4.18
C GLY A 259 51.55 -14.75 2.92
N ILE A 260 51.53 -16.06 3.11
CA ILE A 260 51.55 -17.06 2.02
C ILE A 260 50.14 -17.30 1.49
N ASP A 261 49.18 -17.48 2.39
CA ASP A 261 47.79 -17.81 2.10
C ASP A 261 46.84 -16.63 2.35
N VAL A 262 45.59 -16.76 1.92
CA VAL A 262 44.57 -15.71 1.99
C VAL A 262 43.27 -16.22 2.60
N ARG A 263 42.63 -15.38 3.40
CA ARG A 263 41.23 -15.53 3.83
C ARG A 263 40.34 -14.54 3.10
N LEU A 264 39.17 -15.00 2.67
CA LEU A 264 38.12 -14.17 2.11
C LEU A 264 36.78 -14.50 2.77
N ARG A 265 36.14 -13.48 3.36
CA ARG A 265 34.88 -13.61 4.12
C ARG A 265 33.62 -13.41 3.27
N GLY A 266 33.77 -13.17 1.96
CA GLY A 266 32.63 -13.03 1.06
C GLY A 266 32.97 -12.34 -0.25
N ILE A 267 32.15 -12.63 -1.27
CA ILE A 267 32.18 -11.94 -2.57
C ILE A 267 30.76 -11.49 -2.92
N LYS A 268 30.57 -10.18 -3.11
CA LYS A 268 29.26 -9.56 -3.37
C LYS A 268 29.26 -8.91 -4.75
N ILE A 269 28.18 -9.09 -5.52
CA ILE A 269 28.02 -8.48 -6.86
C ILE A 269 26.78 -7.58 -6.88
N LYS A 270 26.97 -6.32 -7.28
CA LYS A 270 25.91 -5.47 -7.80
C LYS A 270 25.96 -5.53 -9.32
N SER A 271 24.91 -6.04 -9.96
CA SER A 271 24.85 -6.27 -11.41
C SER A 271 23.76 -5.44 -12.07
N SER A 272 24.05 -4.90 -13.25
CA SER A 272 23.02 -4.50 -14.21
C SER A 272 22.77 -5.64 -15.20
N ARG A 273 22.00 -6.67 -14.78
CA ARG A 273 21.36 -7.57 -15.75
C ARG A 273 20.50 -6.76 -16.72
N GLN A 274 20.29 -7.31 -17.92
CA GLN A 274 19.52 -6.67 -18.99
C GLN A 274 17.99 -6.67 -18.71
N ARG A 275 17.57 -6.01 -17.61
CA ARG A 275 16.18 -5.94 -17.11
C ARG A 275 15.46 -7.31 -17.05
N GLU A 276 16.15 -8.32 -16.54
CA GLU A 276 15.45 -9.29 -15.70
C GLU A 276 14.98 -8.57 -14.44
N LEU A 277 13.79 -8.93 -13.96
CA LEU A 277 12.97 -8.05 -13.12
C LEU A 277 13.00 -8.41 -11.62
N GLY A 278 13.91 -9.28 -11.19
CA GLY A 278 13.80 -9.97 -9.90
C GLY A 278 12.64 -10.98 -9.93
N LEU A 279 12.48 -11.67 -11.07
CA LEU A 279 11.34 -12.55 -11.35
C LEU A 279 11.80 -13.91 -11.86
N ASN A 280 11.20 -14.96 -11.31
CA ASN A 280 11.31 -16.35 -11.74
C ASN A 280 9.93 -17.03 -11.59
N ALA A 281 9.61 -18.04 -12.41
CA ALA A 281 8.40 -18.85 -12.26
C ALA A 281 8.33 -19.55 -10.89
N ASP A 282 9.48 -19.97 -10.33
CA ASP A 282 9.57 -20.59 -9.00
C ASP A 282 9.15 -19.67 -7.83
N MET A 283 8.96 -18.37 -8.07
CA MET A 283 8.38 -17.49 -7.05
C MET A 283 6.89 -17.80 -6.83
N PHE A 284 6.19 -18.29 -7.85
CA PHE A 284 4.73 -18.51 -7.84
C PHE A 284 4.34 -19.93 -7.41
N GLN A 285 5.21 -20.60 -6.64
CA GLN A 285 4.88 -21.89 -6.01
C GLN A 285 3.78 -21.69 -4.94
N PRO A 286 2.86 -22.66 -4.72
CA PRO A 286 1.70 -22.47 -3.85
C PRO A 286 2.01 -21.98 -2.44
N ALA A 287 3.13 -22.42 -1.85
CA ALA A 287 3.59 -21.99 -0.53
C ALA A 287 3.78 -20.47 -0.39
N ASN A 288 4.11 -19.77 -1.49
CA ASN A 288 4.28 -18.32 -1.52
C ASN A 288 2.96 -17.57 -1.83
N LEU A 289 1.95 -18.28 -2.33
CA LEU A 289 0.65 -17.73 -2.76
C LEU A 289 -0.44 -17.81 -1.69
N VAL A 290 -0.15 -18.37 -0.51
CA VAL A 290 -1.11 -18.54 0.61
C VAL A 290 -1.80 -17.23 1.04
N ARG A 291 -1.15 -16.07 0.86
CA ARG A 291 -1.72 -14.74 1.12
C ARG A 291 -2.55 -14.15 -0.03
N TYR A 292 -2.51 -14.80 -1.20
CA TYR A 292 -3.05 -14.30 -2.47
C TYR A 292 -3.91 -15.38 -3.14
N PRO A 293 -5.00 -15.85 -2.50
CA PRO A 293 -5.76 -17.01 -2.95
C PRO A 293 -6.41 -16.87 -4.33
N ARG A 294 -6.53 -15.64 -4.88
CA ARG A 294 -7.01 -15.42 -6.27
C ARG A 294 -5.95 -15.78 -7.33
N LEU A 295 -4.69 -15.91 -6.92
CA LEU A 295 -3.55 -16.40 -7.69
C LEU A 295 -3.30 -17.90 -7.52
N GLU A 296 -3.89 -18.53 -6.49
CA GLU A 296 -3.74 -19.96 -6.25
C GLU A 296 -4.41 -20.79 -7.37
N GLY A 297 -3.86 -21.97 -7.65
CA GLY A 297 -4.33 -22.84 -8.74
C GLY A 297 -4.10 -22.29 -10.16
N ARG A 298 -3.37 -21.18 -10.31
CA ARG A 298 -2.92 -20.66 -11.61
C ARG A 298 -1.60 -21.28 -12.02
N ASP A 299 -1.36 -21.29 -13.32
CA ASP A 299 -0.08 -21.71 -13.91
C ASP A 299 1.04 -20.70 -13.55
N PRO A 300 2.17 -21.15 -12.95
CA PRO A 300 3.29 -20.27 -12.61
C PRO A 300 3.88 -19.49 -13.78
N ASP A 301 3.90 -20.04 -15.01
CA ASP A 301 4.35 -19.30 -16.19
C ASP A 301 3.39 -18.14 -16.51
N VAL A 302 2.08 -18.36 -16.38
CA VAL A 302 1.08 -17.30 -16.62
C VAL A 302 1.22 -16.20 -15.58
N LEU A 303 1.44 -16.53 -14.30
CA LEU A 303 1.70 -15.56 -13.25
C LEU A 303 3.00 -14.77 -13.50
N TYR A 304 4.09 -15.46 -13.86
CA TYR A 304 5.37 -14.85 -14.23
C TYR A 304 5.24 -13.88 -15.41
N TRP A 305 4.62 -14.29 -16.53
CA TRP A 305 4.49 -13.41 -17.69
C TRP A 305 3.59 -12.20 -17.42
N ARG A 306 2.53 -12.32 -16.61
CA ARG A 306 1.73 -11.16 -16.14
C ARG A 306 2.54 -10.24 -15.24
N ALA A 307 3.30 -10.78 -14.30
CA ALA A 307 4.18 -10.00 -13.43
C ALA A 307 5.21 -9.18 -14.24
N VAL A 308 5.82 -9.80 -15.25
CA VAL A 308 6.73 -9.13 -16.21
C VAL A 308 6.05 -7.97 -16.95
N ILE A 309 4.76 -8.10 -17.33
CA ILE A 309 3.99 -7.00 -17.92
C ILE A 309 3.75 -5.89 -16.89
N LEU A 310 3.16 -6.24 -15.74
CA LEU A 310 2.73 -5.30 -14.72
C LEU A 310 3.91 -4.46 -14.22
N GLN A 311 5.04 -5.08 -13.90
CA GLN A 311 6.22 -4.38 -13.41
C GLN A 311 6.88 -3.48 -14.47
N ARG A 312 6.82 -3.85 -15.76
CA ARG A 312 7.23 -2.95 -16.87
C ARG A 312 6.27 -1.77 -17.01
N PHE A 313 4.97 -2.01 -16.91
CA PHE A 313 3.94 -0.97 -16.97
C PHE A 313 4.06 0.00 -15.80
N ILE A 314 4.15 -0.49 -14.56
CA ILE A 314 4.36 0.29 -13.33
C ILE A 314 5.62 1.15 -13.45
N LYS A 315 6.74 0.58 -13.93
CA LYS A 315 8.00 1.32 -14.11
C LYS A 315 7.89 2.47 -15.11
N ILE A 316 7.02 2.35 -16.12
CA ILE A 316 6.73 3.46 -17.04
C ILE A 316 5.75 4.45 -16.38
N LEU A 317 4.68 3.96 -15.75
CA LEU A 317 3.69 4.79 -15.03
C LEU A 317 4.38 5.67 -13.98
N ASP A 318 5.14 5.09 -13.04
CA ASP A 318 5.90 5.82 -12.01
C ASP A 318 6.85 6.87 -12.63
N SER A 319 7.42 6.59 -13.81
CA SER A 319 8.31 7.53 -14.50
C SER A 319 7.57 8.72 -15.13
N VAL A 320 6.32 8.57 -15.57
CA VAL A 320 5.51 9.66 -16.16
C VAL A 320 4.51 10.29 -15.19
N LEU A 321 4.26 9.68 -14.02
CA LEU A 321 3.17 10.08 -13.13
C LEU A 321 3.28 11.52 -12.61
N HIS A 322 4.51 12.03 -12.46
CA HIS A 322 4.79 13.42 -12.08
C HIS A 322 4.53 14.46 -13.18
N HIS A 323 4.28 14.01 -14.42
CA HIS A 323 3.76 14.84 -15.53
C HIS A 323 2.25 14.71 -15.70
N LEU A 324 1.67 13.56 -15.32
CA LEU A 324 0.22 13.35 -15.26
C LEU A 324 -0.42 14.05 -14.05
N VAL A 325 0.35 14.18 -12.96
CA VAL A 325 0.05 14.97 -11.76
C VAL A 325 1.22 15.92 -11.53
N PRO A 326 1.19 17.13 -12.12
CA PRO A 326 2.21 18.13 -11.88
C PRO A 326 2.22 18.54 -10.41
N ALA A 327 3.40 18.58 -9.77
CA ALA A 327 3.54 18.89 -8.34
C ALA A 327 3.22 20.36 -7.96
N TRP A 328 2.65 21.11 -8.89
CA TRP A 328 2.25 22.52 -8.77
C TRP A 328 0.79 22.76 -9.21
N ASP A 329 0.08 21.74 -9.72
CA ASP A 329 -1.32 21.85 -10.15
C ASP A 329 -2.15 20.67 -9.62
N TYR A 330 -2.75 20.89 -8.45
CA TYR A 330 -3.71 20.00 -7.82
C TYR A 330 -5.17 20.44 -8.06
N THR A 331 -5.44 21.20 -9.12
CA THR A 331 -6.80 21.69 -9.39
C THR A 331 -7.78 20.55 -9.75
N LEU A 332 -9.06 20.78 -9.45
CA LEU A 332 -10.13 19.77 -9.58
C LEU A 332 -10.36 19.26 -11.01
N GLY A 333 -9.82 19.93 -12.04
CA GLY A 333 -9.93 19.52 -13.43
C GLY A 333 -9.00 18.36 -13.77
N THR A 334 -7.71 18.52 -13.48
CA THR A 334 -6.60 17.66 -13.93
C THR A 334 -6.72 16.21 -13.46
N PHE A 335 -7.35 15.97 -12.30
CA PHE A 335 -7.60 14.64 -11.77
C PHE A 335 -8.77 13.87 -12.43
N ASN A 336 -9.67 14.52 -13.19
CA ASN A 336 -10.75 13.77 -13.85
C ASN A 336 -10.21 12.84 -14.96
N GLU A 337 -9.17 13.26 -15.67
CA GLU A 337 -8.48 12.42 -16.66
C GLU A 337 -7.86 11.16 -16.00
N LEU A 338 -7.44 11.26 -14.73
CA LEU A 338 -6.90 10.13 -13.98
C LEU A 338 -7.94 9.07 -13.63
N LYS A 339 -9.24 9.39 -13.62
CA LYS A 339 -10.30 8.41 -13.29
C LYS A 339 -10.29 7.23 -14.26
N HIS A 340 -10.01 7.49 -15.54
CA HIS A 340 -9.84 6.47 -16.58
C HIS A 340 -8.62 5.55 -16.36
N ILE A 341 -7.71 5.92 -15.45
CA ILE A 341 -6.56 5.10 -15.04
C ILE A 341 -6.49 4.84 -13.53
N LYS A 342 -7.57 5.09 -12.75
CA LYS A 342 -7.61 4.85 -11.28
C LYS A 342 -7.10 3.46 -10.92
N GLN A 343 -7.65 2.44 -11.57
CA GLN A 343 -7.23 1.03 -11.49
C GLN A 343 -5.73 0.78 -11.76
N PHE A 344 -5.07 1.61 -12.58
CA PHE A 344 -3.65 1.49 -12.88
C PHE A 344 -2.78 2.27 -11.89
N LEU A 345 -3.29 3.37 -11.34
CA LEU A 345 -2.63 4.12 -10.28
C LEU A 345 -2.48 3.27 -9.01
N LEU A 346 -3.43 2.37 -8.73
CA LEU A 346 -3.34 1.41 -7.62
C LEU A 346 -2.02 0.63 -7.62
N LEU A 347 -1.47 0.36 -8.81
CA LEU A 347 -0.23 -0.38 -9.04
C LEU A 347 1.06 0.47 -8.88
N SER A 348 0.94 1.81 -8.80
CA SER A 348 2.08 2.74 -8.72
C SER A 348 2.73 2.76 -7.34
N LYS A 349 4.07 2.59 -7.28
CA LYS A 349 4.82 2.75 -6.02
C LYS A 349 4.83 4.20 -5.51
N ARG A 350 4.52 5.17 -6.37
CA ARG A 350 4.47 6.61 -6.03
C ARG A 350 3.09 7.07 -5.52
N ARG A 351 2.03 6.26 -5.64
CA ARG A 351 0.66 6.63 -5.24
C ARG A 351 0.54 7.08 -3.79
N THR A 352 1.13 6.33 -2.84
CA THR A 352 1.07 6.66 -1.40
C THR A 352 1.74 7.99 -1.08
N MET A 353 2.82 8.33 -1.81
CA MET A 353 3.49 9.62 -1.71
C MET A 353 2.61 10.76 -2.25
N LEU A 354 1.94 10.55 -3.39
CA LEU A 354 1.00 11.52 -3.96
C LEU A 354 -0.20 11.77 -3.04
N ILE A 355 -0.81 10.73 -2.47
CA ILE A 355 -1.89 10.86 -1.48
C ILE A 355 -1.42 11.72 -0.30
N SER A 356 -0.24 11.43 0.24
CA SER A 356 0.32 12.16 1.38
C SER A 356 0.63 13.63 1.05
N GLN A 357 1.15 13.90 -0.14
CA GLN A 357 1.46 15.25 -0.62
C GLN A 357 0.18 16.05 -0.92
N CYS A 358 -0.81 15.46 -1.60
CA CYS A 358 -2.10 16.11 -1.87
C CYS A 358 -2.88 16.45 -0.60
N LEU A 359 -2.80 15.60 0.44
CA LEU A 359 -3.36 15.92 1.75
C LEU A 359 -2.64 17.10 2.40
N LYS A 360 -1.29 17.07 2.43
CA LYS A 360 -0.45 18.11 3.03
C LYS A 360 -0.62 19.48 2.35
N ASP A 361 -0.59 19.53 1.02
CA ASP A 361 -0.66 20.79 0.27
C ASP A 361 -2.07 21.40 0.25
N SER A 362 -3.07 20.65 0.71
CA SER A 362 -4.43 21.13 0.98
C SER A 362 -4.71 21.38 2.48
N GLU A 363 -3.69 21.38 3.34
CA GLU A 363 -3.82 21.85 4.72
C GLU A 363 -3.90 23.38 4.77
N THR A 364 -4.96 23.90 5.40
CA THR A 364 -5.06 25.32 5.72
C THR A 364 -4.25 25.66 6.96
N SER A 365 -3.66 26.86 7.01
CA SER A 365 -2.97 27.38 8.20
C SER A 365 -3.85 27.31 9.45
N LYS A 366 -3.31 26.81 10.56
CA LYS A 366 -3.99 26.71 11.86
C LYS A 366 -4.71 28.02 12.22
N PRO A 367 -5.99 28.00 12.59
CA PRO A 367 -6.74 29.23 12.86
C PRO A 367 -6.21 29.95 14.11
N ASN A 368 -6.22 31.29 14.06
CA ASN A 368 -5.75 32.16 15.15
C ASN A 368 -6.50 31.94 16.49
N PHE A 369 -7.74 31.46 16.41
CA PHE A 369 -8.53 30.99 17.55
C PHE A 369 -8.97 29.56 17.28
N MET A 370 -8.74 28.65 18.23
CA MET A 370 -9.21 27.28 18.13
C MET A 370 -10.69 27.23 18.54
N PRO A 371 -11.62 26.75 17.68
CA PRO A 371 -13.02 26.60 18.05
C PRO A 371 -13.18 25.69 19.27
N ARG A 372 -14.08 26.06 20.19
CA ARG A 372 -14.46 25.22 21.32
C ARG A 372 -15.83 24.61 21.05
N LEU A 373 -15.88 23.27 21.02
CA LEU A 373 -17.14 22.54 21.05
C LEU A 373 -17.65 22.48 22.49
N TYR A 374 -18.94 22.74 22.67
CA TYR A 374 -19.62 22.64 23.97
C TYR A 374 -20.73 21.60 23.84
N ILE A 375 -20.73 20.61 24.72
CA ILE A 375 -21.63 19.45 24.71
C ILE A 375 -22.45 19.45 26.00
N ASN A 376 -23.77 19.34 25.90
CA ASN A 376 -24.65 19.16 27.06
C ASN A 376 -24.91 17.66 27.29
N ARG A 377 -23.94 17.00 27.93
CA ARG A 377 -23.91 15.55 28.18
C ARG A 377 -25.24 15.01 28.76
N ARG A 378 -25.80 15.72 29.74
CA ARG A 378 -27.08 15.35 30.37
C ARG A 378 -28.24 15.35 29.37
N LEU A 379 -28.34 16.40 28.54
CA LEU A 379 -29.41 16.52 27.55
C LEU A 379 -29.27 15.46 26.43
N ALA A 380 -28.03 15.13 26.05
CA ALA A 380 -27.76 14.03 25.13
C ALA A 380 -28.24 12.67 25.70
N MET A 381 -27.91 12.38 26.96
CA MET A 381 -28.40 11.17 27.66
C MET A 381 -29.93 11.13 27.78
N GLU A 382 -30.57 12.21 28.24
CA GLU A 382 -32.03 12.31 28.35
C GLU A 382 -32.73 12.07 26.99
N HIS A 383 -32.14 12.54 25.89
CA HIS A 383 -32.65 12.31 24.54
C HIS A 383 -32.30 10.92 23.96
N ARG A 384 -31.23 10.27 24.42
CA ARG A 384 -30.88 8.89 24.05
C ARG A 384 -31.84 7.89 24.69
N ASP A 385 -32.20 8.11 25.96
CA ASP A 385 -33.16 7.27 26.69
C ASP A 385 -34.61 7.51 26.21
N ASN A 386 -34.90 8.70 25.67
CA ASN A 386 -36.18 8.99 25.00
C ASN A 386 -35.98 9.86 23.73
N PRO A 387 -35.77 9.23 22.55
CA PRO A 387 -35.58 9.94 21.27
C PRO A 387 -36.75 10.84 20.83
N SER A 388 -37.94 10.72 21.44
CA SER A 388 -39.05 11.64 21.16
C SER A 388 -38.87 13.05 21.74
N LEU A 389 -37.90 13.25 22.64
CA LEU A 389 -37.58 14.56 23.22
C LEU A 389 -36.79 15.47 22.24
N ASP A 390 -36.03 14.89 21.31
CA ASP A 390 -35.46 15.62 20.17
C ASP A 390 -35.64 14.85 18.85
N PRO A 391 -36.82 14.98 18.22
CA PRO A 391 -37.11 14.40 16.91
C PRO A 391 -36.25 14.94 15.75
N THR A 392 -35.27 15.81 16.04
CA THR A 392 -34.34 16.38 15.05
C THR A 392 -32.87 16.06 15.33
N CYS A 393 -32.60 15.23 16.36
CA CYS A 393 -31.26 14.79 16.77
C CYS A 393 -30.23 15.93 16.83
N LYS A 394 -30.62 17.12 17.29
CA LYS A 394 -29.75 18.32 17.37
C LYS A 394 -28.92 18.36 18.64
N ASN A 395 -29.48 17.81 19.72
CA ASN A 395 -28.93 17.82 21.07
C ASN A 395 -28.63 16.41 21.60
N THR A 396 -29.08 15.36 20.89
CA THR A 396 -28.95 13.95 21.28
C THR A 396 -27.52 13.39 21.23
N VAL A 397 -26.61 14.09 20.55
CA VAL A 397 -25.25 13.58 20.29
C VAL A 397 -24.35 13.80 21.52
N PHE A 398 -23.49 12.81 21.80
CA PHE A 398 -22.39 12.82 22.77
C PHE A 398 -22.77 12.61 24.24
N THR A 399 -22.62 11.37 24.71
CA THR A 399 -22.00 11.11 26.01
C THR A 399 -20.52 11.54 26.02
N GLN A 400 -19.97 11.77 27.21
CA GLN A 400 -18.53 11.94 27.46
C GLN A 400 -18.27 11.82 28.97
N GLY A 401 -17.32 10.98 29.41
CA GLY A 401 -16.96 10.88 30.83
C GLY A 401 -15.98 11.96 31.30
N ILE A 402 -14.93 12.22 30.51
CA ILE A 402 -13.66 12.79 30.99
C ILE A 402 -13.56 14.32 30.75
N ILE A 403 -12.71 15.02 31.51
CA ILE A 403 -12.55 16.50 31.51
C ILE A 403 -11.33 17.00 30.69
N ASP A 404 -10.42 16.11 30.25
CA ASP A 404 -9.16 16.49 29.60
C ASP A 404 -9.26 16.78 28.08
N GLN A 405 -8.18 17.31 27.50
CA GLN A 405 -8.10 17.76 26.10
C GLN A 405 -7.58 16.68 25.12
N GLY A 406 -7.34 15.45 25.57
CA GLY A 406 -6.71 14.38 24.80
C GLY A 406 -7.56 13.11 24.73
N GLY A 407 -7.84 12.48 25.87
CA GLY A 407 -8.70 11.29 25.98
C GLY A 407 -10.13 11.63 25.57
N GLY A 408 -10.70 12.67 26.18
CA GLY A 408 -12.11 13.04 25.99
C GLY A 408 -12.53 13.31 24.54
N PHE A 409 -11.60 13.71 23.64
CA PHE A 409 -11.89 13.83 22.21
C PHE A 409 -12.01 12.48 21.50
N ARG A 410 -11.19 11.50 21.90
CA ARG A 410 -11.25 10.12 21.37
C ARG A 410 -12.54 9.44 21.79
N ASP A 411 -12.90 9.59 23.05
CA ASP A 411 -14.15 9.07 23.61
C ASP A 411 -15.36 9.65 22.86
N SER A 412 -15.35 10.96 22.58
CA SER A 412 -16.40 11.63 21.78
C SER A 412 -16.53 11.08 20.35
N ILE A 413 -15.43 10.61 19.74
CA ILE A 413 -15.44 9.98 18.40
C ILE A 413 -15.90 8.51 18.51
N ALA A 414 -15.52 7.80 19.57
CA ALA A 414 -15.95 6.43 19.83
C ALA A 414 -17.45 6.34 20.15
N ASP A 415 -17.97 7.25 20.98
CA ASP A 415 -19.39 7.34 21.31
C ASP A 415 -20.23 7.70 20.07
N MET A 416 -19.80 8.65 19.23
CA MET A 416 -20.43 8.87 17.93
C MET A 416 -20.40 7.62 17.02
N SER A 417 -19.34 6.82 17.07
CA SER A 417 -19.25 5.58 16.28
C SER A 417 -20.27 4.55 16.77
N GLU A 418 -20.42 4.42 18.09
CA GLU A 418 -21.40 3.54 18.76
C GLU A 418 -22.85 4.03 18.54
N GLU A 419 -23.11 5.34 18.54
CA GLU A 419 -24.42 5.93 18.23
C GLU A 419 -24.82 5.75 16.75
N LEU A 420 -23.86 5.85 15.82
CA LEU A 420 -24.12 5.71 14.37
C LEU A 420 -24.17 4.25 13.92
N CYS A 421 -23.41 3.35 14.54
CA CYS A 421 -23.27 1.94 14.19
C CYS A 421 -23.10 1.07 15.46
N PRO A 422 -24.17 0.84 16.26
CA PRO A 422 -24.06 0.09 17.52
C PRO A 422 -23.42 -1.29 17.36
N SER A 423 -22.44 -1.62 18.21
CA SER A 423 -21.64 -2.84 18.12
C SER A 423 -22.38 -4.10 18.57
N SER A 424 -23.59 -3.97 19.11
CA SER A 424 -24.46 -5.07 19.51
C SER A 424 -25.77 -5.04 18.71
N SER A 425 -26.18 -6.21 18.22
CA SER A 425 -27.45 -6.44 17.54
C SER A 425 -28.68 -6.26 18.45
N GLU A 426 -28.51 -6.41 19.76
CA GLU A 426 -29.58 -6.23 20.76
C GLU A 426 -29.82 -4.75 21.09
N THR A 427 -28.81 -3.90 20.91
CA THR A 427 -28.93 -2.45 21.19
C THR A 427 -29.87 -1.80 20.18
N PRO A 428 -30.88 -1.02 20.60
CA PRO A 428 -31.70 -0.22 19.67
C PRO A 428 -30.85 0.78 18.91
N ILE A 429 -31.12 1.01 17.62
CA ILE A 429 -30.43 2.03 16.84
C ILE A 429 -30.90 3.42 17.34
N PRO A 430 -30.02 4.27 17.92
CA PRO A 430 -30.47 5.51 18.56
C PRO A 430 -30.66 6.67 17.56
N LEU A 431 -30.05 6.58 16.37
CA LEU A 431 -30.05 7.63 15.35
C LEU A 431 -30.64 7.14 14.02
N PRO A 432 -31.47 7.94 13.32
CA PRO A 432 -32.19 7.50 12.12
C PRO A 432 -31.32 7.41 10.84
N PHE A 433 -30.01 7.69 10.93
CA PHE A 433 -29.13 7.82 9.76
C PHE A 433 -28.70 6.47 9.16
N PHE A 434 -28.69 5.40 9.95
CA PHE A 434 -28.25 4.08 9.51
C PHE A 434 -29.28 3.02 9.89
N VAL A 435 -29.40 1.98 9.06
CA VAL A 435 -30.21 0.79 9.30
C VAL A 435 -29.36 -0.46 9.12
N ARG A 436 -29.77 -1.56 9.75
CA ARG A 436 -29.06 -2.85 9.71
C ARG A 436 -29.15 -3.48 8.31
N THR A 437 -28.17 -4.31 7.94
CA THR A 437 -28.28 -5.14 6.74
C THR A 437 -29.44 -6.13 6.84
N SER A 438 -30.06 -6.51 5.72
CA SER A 438 -31.05 -7.60 5.69
C SER A 438 -30.46 -8.91 6.26
N ASN A 439 -29.16 -9.14 6.03
CA ASN A 439 -28.40 -10.27 6.59
C ASN A 439 -28.40 -10.30 8.13
N GLN A 440 -28.37 -9.15 8.82
CA GLN A 440 -28.50 -9.12 10.28
C GLN A 440 -29.91 -9.54 10.71
N GLY A 441 -30.95 -8.98 10.07
CA GLY A 441 -32.36 -9.29 10.37
C GLY A 441 -32.78 -10.73 10.04
N SER A 442 -32.20 -11.35 9.01
CA SER A 442 -32.43 -12.75 8.65
C SER A 442 -31.55 -13.74 9.41
N GLY A 443 -30.51 -13.26 10.11
CA GLY A 443 -29.49 -14.11 10.74
C GLY A 443 -28.63 -14.92 9.76
N THR A 444 -28.57 -14.55 8.48
CA THR A 444 -27.88 -15.32 7.42
C THR A 444 -27.06 -14.42 6.50
N GLY A 445 -25.97 -14.94 5.92
CA GLY A 445 -25.08 -14.19 5.03
C GLY A 445 -23.86 -13.59 5.73
N GLU A 446 -23.14 -12.73 5.00
CA GLU A 446 -21.97 -11.97 5.46
C GLU A 446 -22.40 -10.61 6.04
N ALA A 447 -21.46 -9.84 6.61
CA ALA A 447 -21.70 -8.47 7.10
C ALA A 447 -22.95 -8.36 8.02
N ARG A 448 -23.10 -9.38 8.88
CA ARG A 448 -24.23 -9.53 9.81
C ARG A 448 -24.25 -8.54 10.96
N ASP A 449 -23.19 -7.77 11.16
CA ASP A 449 -23.07 -6.77 12.22
C ASP A 449 -22.69 -5.40 11.61
N MET A 450 -23.25 -5.13 10.43
CA MET A 450 -22.99 -3.93 9.64
C MET A 450 -24.28 -3.19 9.27
N TYR A 451 -24.10 -1.94 8.86
CA TYR A 451 -25.15 -0.96 8.63
C TYR A 451 -25.05 -0.34 7.23
N VAL A 452 -26.20 0.06 6.68
CA VAL A 452 -26.32 0.84 5.44
C VAL A 452 -27.05 2.16 5.72
N PRO A 453 -26.80 3.25 4.95
CA PRO A 453 -27.51 4.51 5.16
C PRO A 453 -29.02 4.34 4.95
N ASN A 454 -29.84 4.89 5.83
CA ASN A 454 -31.29 4.75 5.80
C ASN A 454 -31.91 5.39 4.53
N PRO A 455 -32.52 4.63 3.60
CA PRO A 455 -33.06 5.17 2.35
C PRO A 455 -34.24 6.14 2.56
N SER A 456 -35.01 6.03 3.63
CA SER A 456 -36.08 6.99 3.98
C SER A 456 -35.60 8.21 4.76
N CYS A 457 -34.38 8.22 5.34
CA CYS A 457 -33.87 9.41 6.02
C CYS A 457 -33.42 10.47 5.00
N LYS A 458 -33.95 11.69 5.10
CA LYS A 458 -33.68 12.82 4.18
C LYS A 458 -32.95 13.99 4.85
N GLU A 459 -32.34 13.77 6.00
CA GLU A 459 -31.44 14.73 6.65
C GLU A 459 -30.05 14.76 5.97
N PHE A 460 -30.01 15.15 4.70
CA PHE A 460 -28.78 15.17 3.90
C PHE A 460 -27.66 16.02 4.52
N LEU A 461 -27.99 17.07 5.28
CA LEU A 461 -27.01 17.87 6.02
C LEU A 461 -26.34 17.09 7.17
N LYS A 462 -27.02 16.09 7.76
CA LYS A 462 -26.42 15.18 8.77
C LYS A 462 -25.50 14.17 8.11
N TYR A 463 -25.90 13.60 6.98
CA TYR A 463 -25.03 12.74 6.16
C TYR A 463 -23.79 13.48 5.67
N GLU A 464 -23.95 14.74 5.22
CA GLU A 464 -22.83 15.59 4.85
C GLU A 464 -21.91 15.87 6.04
N TRP A 465 -22.46 16.14 7.23
CA TRP A 465 -21.65 16.29 8.45
C TRP A 465 -20.91 15.01 8.84
N ILE A 466 -21.55 13.82 8.77
CA ILE A 466 -20.88 12.53 8.96
C ILE A 466 -19.71 12.38 7.97
N GLY A 467 -19.91 12.74 6.70
CA GLY A 467 -18.86 12.78 5.69
C GLY A 467 -17.70 13.71 6.06
N GLN A 468 -17.97 14.88 6.65
CA GLN A 468 -16.93 15.78 7.16
C GLN A 468 -16.13 15.14 8.29
N ILE A 469 -16.76 14.41 9.21
CA ILE A 469 -16.06 13.68 10.29
C ILE A 469 -15.22 12.52 9.70
N MET A 470 -15.71 11.81 8.68
CA MET A 470 -14.91 10.80 7.96
C MET A 470 -13.67 11.44 7.31
N GLY A 471 -13.80 12.63 6.70
CA GLY A 471 -12.67 13.38 6.16
C GLY A 471 -11.68 13.88 7.22
N ALA A 472 -12.19 14.24 8.41
CA ALA A 472 -11.36 14.61 9.55
C ALA A 472 -10.58 13.40 10.11
N ALA A 473 -11.20 12.22 10.17
CA ALA A 473 -10.53 10.97 10.54
C ALA A 473 -9.42 10.61 9.54
N LEU A 474 -9.72 10.69 8.22
CA LEU A 474 -8.77 10.41 7.14
C LEU A 474 -7.49 11.27 7.19
N ARG A 475 -7.62 12.54 7.59
CA ARG A 475 -6.49 13.47 7.85
C ARG A 475 -5.85 13.28 9.22
N GLY A 476 -6.59 12.77 10.18
CA GLY A 476 -6.23 12.75 11.59
C GLY A 476 -5.36 11.56 11.99
N LYS A 477 -5.36 11.30 13.30
CA LYS A 477 -4.79 10.08 13.90
C LYS A 477 -5.85 9.31 14.69
N GLU A 478 -7.11 9.75 14.61
CA GLU A 478 -8.27 9.28 15.37
C GLU A 478 -9.28 8.71 14.38
N PHE A 479 -9.99 7.65 14.76
CA PHE A 479 -10.80 6.84 13.84
C PHE A 479 -12.28 6.91 14.18
N LEU A 480 -13.11 7.20 13.18
CA LEU A 480 -14.57 7.07 13.25
C LEU A 480 -14.92 5.65 12.83
N VAL A 481 -15.18 4.76 13.78
CA VAL A 481 -15.33 3.32 13.54
C VAL A 481 -16.75 3.00 13.04
N LEU A 482 -17.00 3.22 11.75
CA LEU A 482 -18.28 2.89 11.12
C LEU A 482 -18.27 1.43 10.61
N ALA A 483 -19.22 0.63 11.07
CA ALA A 483 -19.43 -0.74 10.62
C ALA A 483 -20.25 -0.78 9.31
N LEU A 484 -19.68 -0.28 8.21
CA LEU A 484 -20.32 -0.27 6.89
C LEU A 484 -19.73 -1.38 5.99
N PRO A 485 -20.55 -2.06 5.17
CA PRO A 485 -20.07 -3.08 4.24
C PRO A 485 -19.37 -2.45 3.02
N GLY A 486 -18.52 -3.21 2.34
CA GLY A 486 -17.76 -2.76 1.15
C GLY A 486 -18.64 -2.15 0.05
N PHE A 487 -19.89 -2.59 -0.08
CA PHE A 487 -20.92 -2.01 -0.95
C PHE A 487 -21.11 -0.49 -0.73
N VAL A 488 -21.03 0.00 0.51
CA VAL A 488 -21.17 1.44 0.83
C VAL A 488 -19.85 2.16 0.57
N TRP A 489 -18.72 1.58 0.98
CA TRP A 489 -17.39 2.18 0.78
C TRP A 489 -17.05 2.34 -0.71
N LYS A 490 -17.40 1.38 -1.57
CA LYS A 490 -17.25 1.48 -3.03
C LYS A 490 -18.01 2.68 -3.61
N GLN A 491 -19.27 2.85 -3.22
CA GLN A 491 -20.05 4.00 -3.69
C GLN A 491 -19.47 5.33 -3.19
N LEU A 492 -18.88 5.37 -1.99
CA LEU A 492 -18.15 6.53 -1.48
C LEU A 492 -16.85 6.82 -2.27
N THR A 493 -16.11 5.81 -2.75
CA THR A 493 -14.92 5.98 -3.61
C THR A 493 -15.22 6.11 -5.10
N GLY A 494 -16.49 6.07 -5.50
CA GLY A 494 -16.92 6.11 -6.91
C GLY A 494 -16.64 4.81 -7.69
N GLU A 495 -16.40 3.70 -7.00
CA GLU A 495 -16.24 2.38 -7.60
C GLU A 495 -17.59 1.73 -7.92
N GLU A 496 -17.64 0.93 -8.99
CA GLU A 496 -18.85 0.22 -9.38
C GLU A 496 -19.17 -0.93 -8.41
N VAL A 497 -20.46 -1.05 -8.06
CA VAL A 497 -21.00 -2.13 -7.23
C VAL A 497 -21.76 -3.15 -8.09
N SER A 498 -21.50 -4.43 -7.87
CA SER A 498 -22.07 -5.55 -8.63
C SER A 498 -23.10 -6.32 -7.80
N TRP A 499 -24.25 -6.65 -8.40
CA TRP A 499 -25.30 -7.44 -7.75
C TRP A 499 -24.77 -8.78 -7.21
N ASN A 500 -23.99 -9.51 -8.03
CA ASN A 500 -23.55 -10.87 -7.71
C ASN A 500 -22.33 -10.89 -6.76
N LYS A 501 -21.57 -9.80 -6.65
CA LYS A 501 -20.37 -9.71 -5.79
C LYS A 501 -20.62 -8.96 -4.47
N ASP A 502 -21.25 -7.80 -4.55
CA ASP A 502 -21.28 -6.82 -3.45
C ASP A 502 -22.62 -6.82 -2.68
N PHE A 503 -23.73 -7.06 -3.38
CA PHE A 503 -25.05 -7.10 -2.74
C PHE A 503 -25.33 -8.32 -1.81
N PRO A 504 -24.65 -9.49 -1.92
CA PRO A 504 -24.81 -10.57 -0.94
C PRO A 504 -24.39 -10.19 0.49
N ALA A 505 -23.55 -9.16 0.66
CA ALA A 505 -23.21 -8.61 1.98
C ALA A 505 -24.36 -7.75 2.57
N ILE A 506 -25.34 -7.32 1.76
CA ILE A 506 -26.52 -6.61 2.24
C ILE A 506 -27.68 -7.57 2.46
N ASP A 507 -27.98 -8.39 1.45
CA ASP A 507 -29.17 -9.23 1.39
C ASP A 507 -28.92 -10.51 0.59
N SER A 508 -28.19 -11.44 1.20
CA SER A 508 -27.87 -12.76 0.63
C SER A 508 -29.10 -13.62 0.38
N MET A 509 -30.23 -13.34 1.03
CA MET A 509 -31.49 -14.04 0.82
C MET A 509 -32.21 -13.55 -0.44
N LEU A 510 -32.27 -12.23 -0.66
CA LEU A 510 -32.84 -11.64 -1.87
C LEU A 510 -32.02 -12.02 -3.12
N VAL A 511 -30.69 -12.02 -3.05
CA VAL A 511 -29.84 -12.46 -4.18
C VAL A 511 -30.22 -13.88 -4.61
N LYS A 512 -30.21 -14.84 -3.67
CA LYS A 512 -30.57 -16.24 -3.93
C LYS A 512 -32.02 -16.42 -4.42
N LEU A 513 -32.94 -15.57 -3.96
CA LEU A 513 -34.33 -15.57 -4.42
C LEU A 513 -34.45 -15.18 -5.90
N LEU A 514 -33.72 -14.14 -6.33
CA LEU A 514 -33.72 -13.72 -7.74
C LEU A 514 -32.96 -14.69 -8.65
N GLU A 515 -31.83 -15.23 -8.21
CA GLU A 515 -31.09 -16.30 -8.93
C GLU A 515 -31.97 -17.54 -9.16
N MET A 516 -32.71 -17.96 -8.13
CA MET A 516 -33.68 -19.06 -8.23
C MET A 516 -34.83 -18.72 -9.20
N MET A 517 -35.27 -17.47 -9.23
CA MET A 517 -36.38 -16.98 -10.08
C MET A 517 -35.98 -16.88 -11.56
N GLU A 518 -34.75 -16.49 -11.86
CA GLU A 518 -34.23 -16.38 -13.22
C GLU A 518 -34.28 -17.74 -13.95
N GLY A 519 -33.72 -18.77 -13.32
CA GLY A 519 -33.68 -20.15 -13.85
C GLY A 519 -34.97 -20.96 -13.66
N MET A 520 -36.02 -20.40 -13.06
CA MET A 520 -37.26 -21.12 -12.77
C MET A 520 -38.05 -21.43 -14.04
N ASP A 521 -38.65 -22.63 -14.12
CA ASP A 521 -39.66 -22.96 -15.12
C ASP A 521 -41.02 -22.30 -14.79
N LYS A 522 -41.96 -22.34 -15.75
CA LYS A 522 -43.25 -21.66 -15.61
C LYS A 522 -44.16 -22.29 -14.55
N GLU A 523 -44.20 -23.61 -14.46
CA GLU A 523 -45.10 -24.34 -13.56
C GLU A 523 -44.65 -24.14 -12.10
N THR A 524 -43.35 -24.22 -11.83
CA THR A 524 -42.77 -23.92 -10.51
C THR A 524 -42.92 -22.44 -10.15
N PHE A 525 -42.83 -21.52 -11.11
CA PHE A 525 -43.01 -20.08 -10.86
C PHE A 525 -44.46 -19.75 -10.48
N GLU A 526 -45.43 -20.23 -11.26
CA GLU A 526 -46.86 -20.03 -10.98
C GLU A 526 -47.27 -20.70 -9.65
N PHE A 527 -46.69 -21.85 -9.31
CA PHE A 527 -46.90 -22.51 -8.02
C PHE A 527 -46.31 -21.74 -6.83
N LYS A 528 -45.11 -21.13 -6.96
CA LYS A 528 -44.43 -20.43 -5.86
C LYS A 528 -44.87 -18.98 -5.65
N PHE A 529 -45.24 -18.29 -6.72
CA PHE A 529 -45.46 -16.83 -6.70
C PHE A 529 -46.89 -16.43 -7.08
N GLY A 530 -47.59 -17.29 -7.85
CA GLY A 530 -49.01 -17.14 -8.18
C GLY A 530 -49.43 -15.74 -8.61
N ASN A 531 -50.38 -15.17 -7.87
CA ASN A 531 -50.80 -13.77 -7.99
C ASN A 531 -50.35 -12.90 -6.81
N GLU A 532 -49.45 -13.41 -5.96
CA GLU A 532 -48.96 -12.71 -4.76
C GLU A 532 -47.73 -11.84 -5.06
N LEU A 533 -46.87 -12.28 -5.99
CA LEU A 533 -45.75 -11.48 -6.45
C LEU A 533 -46.23 -10.33 -7.34
N THR A 534 -46.05 -9.11 -6.85
CA THR A 534 -46.37 -7.86 -7.54
C THR A 534 -45.11 -7.09 -7.91
N TYR A 535 -45.21 -6.04 -8.73
CA TYR A 535 -44.10 -5.12 -9.02
C TYR A 535 -43.79 -4.19 -7.83
N THR A 536 -43.40 -4.80 -6.71
CA THR A 536 -42.96 -4.15 -5.48
C THR A 536 -41.67 -4.79 -4.96
N THR A 537 -40.97 -4.09 -4.08
CA THR A 537 -39.85 -4.66 -3.31
C THR A 537 -39.76 -4.02 -1.93
N VAL A 538 -39.03 -4.64 -1.01
CA VAL A 538 -38.79 -4.14 0.35
C VAL A 538 -37.35 -3.63 0.44
N LEU A 539 -37.19 -2.39 0.90
CA LEU A 539 -35.88 -1.74 1.09
C LEU A 539 -35.30 -2.06 2.48
N SER A 540 -34.03 -1.68 2.72
CA SER A 540 -33.35 -2.03 3.99
C SER A 540 -33.96 -1.39 5.25
N ASP A 541 -34.74 -0.32 5.11
CA ASP A 541 -35.56 0.28 6.17
C ASP A 541 -36.91 -0.42 6.40
N GLN A 542 -37.11 -1.61 5.82
CA GLN A 542 -38.35 -2.41 5.81
C GLN A 542 -39.52 -1.76 5.06
N ARG A 543 -39.29 -0.70 4.28
CA ARG A 543 -40.33 -0.04 3.49
C ARG A 543 -40.60 -0.77 2.19
N MET A 544 -41.87 -1.10 1.93
CA MET A 544 -42.32 -1.51 0.60
C MET A 544 -42.37 -0.32 -0.36
N VAL A 545 -41.83 -0.49 -1.58
CA VAL A 545 -41.90 0.48 -2.68
C VAL A 545 -42.37 -0.19 -3.98
N GLU A 546 -43.02 0.56 -4.86
CA GLU A 546 -43.38 0.10 -6.21
C GLU A 546 -42.18 0.19 -7.16
N LEU A 547 -42.01 -0.81 -8.03
CA LEU A 547 -40.96 -0.87 -9.06
C LEU A 547 -41.39 -0.15 -10.37
N ILE A 548 -42.70 -0.07 -10.59
CA ILE A 548 -43.36 0.63 -11.70
C ILE A 548 -44.59 1.38 -11.15
N PRO A 549 -45.11 2.43 -11.81
CA PRO A 549 -46.30 3.15 -11.32
C PRO A 549 -47.53 2.23 -11.22
N GLY A 550 -48.10 2.09 -10.02
CA GLY A 550 -49.21 1.15 -9.76
C GLY A 550 -48.76 -0.30 -9.61
N GLY A 551 -47.45 -0.53 -9.39
CA GLY A 551 -46.83 -1.84 -9.26
C GLY A 551 -47.46 -2.73 -8.18
N ILE A 552 -48.01 -2.16 -7.10
CA ILE A 552 -48.70 -2.91 -6.03
C ILE A 552 -49.98 -3.64 -6.50
N ARG A 553 -50.47 -3.33 -7.70
CA ARG A 553 -51.62 -4.00 -8.34
C ARG A 553 -51.26 -4.79 -9.59
N THR A 554 -49.99 -4.76 -9.99
CA THR A 554 -49.51 -5.44 -11.20
C THR A 554 -48.81 -6.72 -10.79
N VAL A 555 -49.38 -7.87 -11.14
CA VAL A 555 -48.79 -9.20 -10.88
C VAL A 555 -47.59 -9.43 -11.80
N VAL A 556 -46.57 -10.10 -11.30
CA VAL A 556 -45.43 -10.59 -12.07
C VAL A 556 -45.75 -12.00 -12.57
N HIS A 557 -45.64 -12.22 -13.88
CA HIS A 557 -45.80 -13.53 -14.49
C HIS A 557 -44.43 -14.10 -14.92
N HIS A 558 -44.40 -15.37 -15.35
CA HIS A 558 -43.14 -16.03 -15.71
C HIS A 558 -42.44 -15.33 -16.90
N GLU A 559 -43.23 -14.81 -17.84
CA GLU A 559 -42.77 -14.14 -19.05
C GLU A 559 -42.00 -12.85 -18.77
N ASN A 560 -42.39 -12.09 -17.74
CA ASN A 560 -41.80 -10.80 -17.37
C ASN A 560 -40.98 -10.84 -16.06
N ARG A 561 -40.74 -12.03 -15.49
CA ARG A 561 -39.88 -12.21 -14.30
C ARG A 561 -38.48 -11.61 -14.43
N LEU A 562 -37.89 -11.61 -15.65
CA LEU A 562 -36.56 -11.04 -15.89
C LEU A 562 -36.55 -9.50 -15.83
N GLU A 563 -37.64 -8.85 -16.25
CA GLU A 563 -37.83 -7.41 -16.08
C GLU A 563 -38.02 -7.06 -14.61
N PHE A 564 -38.84 -7.83 -13.89
CA PHE A 564 -39.00 -7.69 -12.43
C PHE A 564 -37.65 -7.84 -11.69
N ILE A 565 -36.87 -8.88 -11.98
CA ILE A 565 -35.53 -9.10 -11.41
C ILE A 565 -34.64 -7.86 -11.66
N HIS A 566 -34.54 -7.38 -12.90
CA HIS A 566 -33.75 -6.20 -13.23
C HIS A 566 -34.21 -4.94 -12.47
N LEU A 567 -35.52 -4.74 -12.32
CA LEU A 567 -36.08 -3.60 -11.58
C LEU A 567 -35.79 -3.70 -10.08
N VAL A 568 -35.89 -4.88 -9.46
CA VAL A 568 -35.50 -5.11 -8.06
C VAL A 568 -34.01 -4.82 -7.87
N GLN A 569 -33.15 -5.41 -8.70
CA GLN A 569 -31.70 -5.20 -8.68
C GLN A 569 -31.37 -3.70 -8.76
N LYS A 570 -31.89 -3.02 -9.78
CA LYS A 570 -31.67 -1.58 -10.02
C LYS A 570 -32.15 -0.73 -8.84
N THR A 571 -33.29 -1.05 -8.25
CA THR A 571 -33.87 -0.31 -7.12
C THR A 571 -33.02 -0.49 -5.86
N ARG A 572 -32.74 -1.73 -5.47
CA ARG A 572 -31.97 -2.07 -4.24
C ARG A 572 -30.51 -1.62 -4.33
N LEU A 573 -29.89 -1.64 -5.53
CA LEU A 573 -28.53 -1.10 -5.75
C LEU A 573 -28.46 0.43 -5.65
N ASN A 574 -29.57 1.17 -5.78
CA ASN A 574 -29.58 2.65 -5.75
C ASN A 574 -30.36 3.23 -4.55
N GLU A 575 -30.87 2.42 -3.63
CA GLU A 575 -31.85 2.84 -2.62
C GLU A 575 -31.37 3.98 -1.70
N SER A 576 -30.09 3.96 -1.32
CA SER A 576 -29.47 4.93 -0.41
C SER A 576 -28.53 5.93 -1.10
N LYS A 577 -28.68 6.07 -2.44
CA LYS A 577 -27.75 6.84 -3.28
C LYS A 577 -27.68 8.33 -2.94
N GLU A 578 -28.80 8.93 -2.54
CA GLU A 578 -28.85 10.34 -2.14
C GLU A 578 -28.08 10.57 -0.83
N GLN A 579 -28.22 9.65 0.13
CA GLN A 579 -27.54 9.68 1.42
C GLN A 579 -26.03 9.47 1.25
N ILE A 580 -25.62 8.52 0.41
CA ILE A 580 -24.20 8.29 0.09
C ILE A 580 -23.60 9.49 -0.66
N ALA A 581 -24.33 10.10 -1.60
CA ALA A 581 -23.89 11.32 -2.28
C ALA A 581 -23.70 12.50 -1.31
N ALA A 582 -24.57 12.62 -0.30
CA ALA A 582 -24.41 13.62 0.76
C ALA A 582 -23.17 13.35 1.63
N MET A 583 -22.94 12.09 2.05
CA MET A 583 -21.71 11.68 2.75
C MET A 583 -20.45 11.98 1.92
N GLN A 584 -20.48 11.69 0.61
CA GLN A 584 -19.37 11.97 -0.30
C GLN A 584 -19.11 13.48 -0.45
N ALA A 585 -20.16 14.31 -0.58
CA ALA A 585 -20.02 15.76 -0.60
C ALA A 585 -19.40 16.31 0.70
N GLY A 586 -19.74 15.71 1.85
CA GLY A 586 -19.16 16.02 3.15
C GLY A 586 -17.68 15.68 3.25
N LEU A 587 -17.31 14.49 2.79
CA LEU A 587 -15.93 14.03 2.71
C LEU A 587 -15.08 14.97 1.82
N LEU A 588 -15.64 15.38 0.67
CA LEU A 588 -15.00 16.28 -0.29
C LEU A 588 -14.87 17.74 0.20
N LYS A 589 -15.59 18.14 1.26
CA LYS A 589 -15.36 19.43 1.95
C LYS A 589 -14.10 19.45 2.82
N VAL A 590 -13.49 18.29 3.08
CA VAL A 590 -12.29 18.16 3.95
C VAL A 590 -11.11 17.52 3.20
N VAL A 591 -11.38 16.61 2.27
CA VAL A 591 -10.39 15.82 1.54
C VAL A 591 -10.50 16.13 0.04
N PRO A 592 -9.40 16.47 -0.66
CA PRO A 592 -9.47 16.74 -2.11
C PRO A 592 -10.01 15.56 -2.91
N GLN A 593 -10.79 15.82 -3.96
CA GLN A 593 -11.25 14.80 -4.92
C GLN A 593 -10.09 13.91 -5.42
N ALA A 594 -8.93 14.53 -5.69
CA ALA A 594 -7.67 13.87 -6.01
C ALA A 594 -7.31 12.70 -5.08
N VAL A 595 -7.51 12.86 -3.77
CA VAL A 595 -7.18 11.83 -2.78
C VAL A 595 -8.22 10.70 -2.78
N LEU A 596 -9.50 11.03 -2.93
CA LEU A 596 -10.58 10.04 -3.06
C LEU A 596 -10.49 9.22 -4.36
N ASP A 597 -10.01 9.84 -5.44
CA ASP A 597 -9.73 9.19 -6.72
C ASP A 597 -8.48 8.29 -6.65
N LEU A 598 -7.52 8.55 -5.74
CA LEU A 598 -6.31 7.74 -5.54
C LEU A 598 -6.47 6.58 -4.53
N LEU A 599 -7.52 6.58 -3.71
CA LEU A 599 -7.79 5.54 -2.71
C LEU A 599 -8.70 4.43 -3.25
N THR A 600 -8.45 3.18 -2.83
CA THR A 600 -9.46 2.12 -2.88
C THR A 600 -10.48 2.27 -1.75
N TRP A 601 -11.62 1.60 -1.86
CA TRP A 601 -12.61 1.53 -0.78
C TRP A 601 -12.05 0.94 0.51
N GLN A 602 -11.16 -0.06 0.45
CA GLN A 602 -10.51 -0.66 1.63
C GLN A 602 -9.53 0.33 2.29
N GLU A 603 -8.79 1.10 1.51
CA GLU A 603 -7.87 2.12 2.04
C GLU A 603 -8.63 3.31 2.62
N LEU A 604 -9.79 3.66 2.05
CA LEU A 604 -10.72 4.63 2.64
C LEU A 604 -11.24 4.12 3.99
N GLU A 605 -11.75 2.88 4.07
CA GLU A 605 -12.16 2.28 5.35
C GLU A 605 -11.01 2.29 6.35
N LYS A 606 -9.83 1.77 6.00
CA LYS A 606 -8.67 1.70 6.92
C LYS A 606 -8.14 3.08 7.35
N LYS A 607 -8.38 4.14 6.57
CA LYS A 607 -8.05 5.53 6.97
C LYS A 607 -9.12 6.20 7.84
N VAL A 608 -10.39 5.83 7.67
CA VAL A 608 -11.51 6.40 8.45
C VAL A 608 -11.72 5.65 9.77
N CYS A 609 -11.78 4.32 9.69
CA CYS A 609 -12.11 3.42 10.80
C CYS A 609 -10.87 2.78 11.47
N GLY A 610 -9.72 2.77 10.80
CA GLY A 610 -8.59 1.92 11.21
C GLY A 610 -8.76 0.46 10.74
N ASP A 611 -7.76 -0.37 11.01
CA ASP A 611 -7.70 -1.77 10.57
C ASP A 611 -8.63 -2.67 11.41
N PRO A 612 -9.59 -3.40 10.79
CA PRO A 612 -10.46 -4.33 11.51
C PRO A 612 -9.75 -5.60 11.99
N GLU A 613 -8.61 -5.98 11.40
CA GLU A 613 -7.88 -7.18 11.80
C GLU A 613 -6.78 -6.86 12.81
N VAL A 614 -6.96 -7.32 14.05
CA VAL A 614 -6.07 -7.06 15.18
C VAL A 614 -5.17 -8.27 15.41
N THR A 615 -4.22 -8.53 14.50
CA THR A 615 -3.32 -9.69 14.63
C THR A 615 -2.31 -9.52 15.76
N VAL A 616 -1.85 -10.65 16.34
CA VAL A 616 -0.88 -10.62 17.45
C VAL A 616 0.47 -10.06 16.96
N GLU A 617 0.82 -10.28 15.70
CA GLU A 617 2.03 -9.76 15.04
C GLU A 617 1.96 -8.26 14.83
N ALA A 618 0.76 -7.69 14.65
CA ALA A 618 0.55 -6.24 14.62
C ALA A 618 0.60 -5.64 16.03
N LEU A 619 -0.02 -6.30 17.02
CA LEU A 619 0.09 -5.91 18.44
C LEU A 619 1.55 -5.93 18.92
N LYS A 620 2.32 -6.99 18.68
CA LYS A 620 3.76 -7.11 19.04
C LYS A 620 4.61 -5.95 18.51
N LYS A 621 4.29 -5.38 17.35
CA LYS A 621 5.02 -4.22 16.79
C LYS A 621 4.68 -2.91 17.51
N LEU A 622 3.44 -2.77 17.98
CA LEU A 622 2.86 -1.55 18.56
C LEU A 622 2.88 -1.50 20.09
N THR A 623 3.02 -2.65 20.75
CA THR A 623 3.23 -2.79 22.19
C THR A 623 4.67 -2.46 22.59
N ARG A 624 4.84 -1.82 23.75
CA ARG A 624 6.11 -1.72 24.49
C ARG A 624 5.90 -2.22 25.91
N PHE A 625 6.88 -2.94 26.43
CA PHE A 625 6.96 -3.33 27.82
C PHE A 625 7.99 -2.41 28.46
N GLU A 626 7.58 -1.68 29.48
CA GLU A 626 8.39 -0.74 30.25
C GLU A 626 8.50 -1.31 31.68
N ASP A 627 9.65 -1.17 32.33
CA ASP A 627 9.94 -1.75 33.66
C ASP A 627 9.78 -3.30 33.76
N PHE A 628 10.03 -4.03 32.68
CA PHE A 628 10.17 -5.50 32.65
C PHE A 628 11.58 -5.93 32.24
N GLU A 629 12.04 -7.06 32.79
CA GLU A 629 13.22 -7.76 32.28
C GLU A 629 12.92 -8.51 30.96
N PRO A 630 13.86 -8.61 30.00
CA PRO A 630 13.61 -9.28 28.71
C PRO A 630 13.20 -10.75 28.80
N SER A 631 13.51 -11.43 29.91
CA SER A 631 13.17 -12.83 30.18
C SER A 631 11.94 -13.02 31.06
N ASP A 632 11.21 -11.96 31.41
CA ASP A 632 10.08 -12.01 32.34
C ASP A 632 8.93 -12.91 31.83
N THR A 633 8.48 -13.84 32.66
CA THR A 633 7.44 -14.82 32.32
C THR A 633 6.07 -14.17 32.08
N ARG A 634 5.80 -12.99 32.65
CA ARG A 634 4.55 -12.25 32.44
C ARG A 634 4.41 -11.80 30.99
N ILE A 635 5.51 -11.43 30.33
CA ILE A 635 5.54 -11.11 28.88
C ILE A 635 5.15 -12.34 28.06
N GLN A 636 5.66 -13.51 28.42
CA GLN A 636 5.39 -14.78 27.74
C GLN A 636 3.91 -15.16 27.89
N TYR A 637 3.40 -15.16 29.12
CA TYR A 637 1.99 -15.44 29.45
C TYR A 637 1.01 -14.47 28.80
N PHE A 638 1.37 -13.18 28.68
CA PHE A 638 0.58 -12.18 27.96
C PHE A 638 0.47 -12.48 26.46
N TRP A 639 1.57 -12.84 25.79
CA TRP A 639 1.52 -13.17 24.36
C TRP A 639 0.88 -14.54 24.07
N GLU A 640 1.00 -15.50 24.98
CA GLU A 640 0.28 -16.78 24.90
C GLU A 640 -1.23 -16.56 25.04
N ALA A 641 -1.68 -15.78 26.01
CA ALA A 641 -3.09 -15.38 26.16
C ALA A 641 -3.64 -14.70 24.91
N LEU A 642 -2.92 -13.72 24.33
CA LEU A 642 -3.35 -13.03 23.11
C LEU A 642 -3.29 -13.89 21.84
N ASN A 643 -2.53 -14.99 21.80
CA ASN A 643 -2.60 -15.97 20.73
C ASN A 643 -3.91 -16.80 20.79
N ASN A 644 -4.41 -17.09 22.00
CA ASN A 644 -5.67 -17.82 22.21
C ASN A 644 -6.92 -16.95 22.01
N PHE A 645 -6.76 -15.63 21.92
CA PHE A 645 -7.84 -14.68 21.68
C PHE A 645 -8.30 -14.66 20.21
N THR A 646 -9.63 -14.65 20.00
CA THR A 646 -10.25 -14.37 18.69
C THR A 646 -10.01 -12.92 18.25
N ASN A 647 -10.34 -12.57 17.00
CA ASN A 647 -10.24 -11.18 16.57
C ASN A 647 -11.17 -10.24 17.36
N GLU A 648 -12.32 -10.73 17.83
CA GLU A 648 -13.23 -9.96 18.69
C GLU A 648 -12.61 -9.74 20.08
N ASP A 649 -12.08 -10.79 20.73
CA ASP A 649 -11.35 -10.68 22.00
C ASP A 649 -10.22 -9.65 21.90
N ARG A 650 -9.40 -9.70 20.83
CA ARG A 650 -8.26 -8.78 20.61
C ARG A 650 -8.74 -7.35 20.34
N SER A 651 -9.86 -7.16 19.65
CA SER A 651 -10.48 -5.85 19.43
C SER A 651 -11.05 -5.25 20.73
N ARG A 652 -11.71 -6.06 21.56
CA ARG A 652 -12.19 -5.65 22.90
C ARG A 652 -11.03 -5.33 23.85
N PHE A 653 -9.98 -6.15 23.85
CA PHE A 653 -8.75 -5.86 24.59
C PHE A 653 -8.11 -4.54 24.15
N LEU A 654 -8.05 -4.26 22.85
CA LEU A 654 -7.55 -2.98 22.33
C LEU A 654 -8.41 -1.80 22.82
N ARG A 655 -9.75 -1.94 22.87
CA ARG A 655 -10.67 -0.94 23.42
C ARG A 655 -10.42 -0.72 24.91
N PHE A 656 -10.28 -1.78 25.69
CA PHE A 656 -9.97 -1.74 27.12
C PHE A 656 -8.65 -1.02 27.44
N VAL A 657 -7.59 -1.22 26.64
CA VAL A 657 -6.28 -0.59 26.91
C VAL A 657 -6.12 0.80 26.29
N THR A 658 -6.82 1.12 25.20
CA THR A 658 -6.51 2.31 24.37
C THR A 658 -7.72 3.17 24.00
N GLY A 659 -8.94 2.77 24.38
CA GLY A 659 -10.20 3.34 23.90
C GLY A 659 -10.59 2.95 22.46
N ARG A 660 -9.69 2.31 21.70
CA ARG A 660 -9.88 2.00 20.26
C ARG A 660 -10.12 0.52 20.01
N SER A 661 -11.17 0.18 19.25
CA SER A 661 -11.43 -1.20 18.81
C SER A 661 -10.60 -1.64 17.59
N ARG A 662 -9.94 -0.71 16.87
CA ARG A 662 -9.20 -0.95 15.63
C ARG A 662 -7.78 -0.37 15.67
N LEU A 663 -6.88 -0.98 14.88
CA LEU A 663 -5.46 -0.59 14.80
C LEU A 663 -5.22 0.56 13.79
N PRO A 664 -4.09 1.28 13.87
CA PRO A 664 -3.06 1.23 14.91
C PRO A 664 -3.45 1.97 16.19
N ALA A 665 -3.14 1.34 17.32
CA ALA A 665 -2.97 1.99 18.62
C ALA A 665 -1.65 1.51 19.21
N ARG A 666 -0.89 2.38 19.88
CA ARG A 666 0.29 1.96 20.66
C ARG A 666 -0.18 1.50 22.03
N ILE A 667 0.48 0.50 22.59
CA ILE A 667 0.20 -0.01 23.93
C ILE A 667 1.50 0.11 24.74
N TYR A 668 1.42 0.65 25.95
CA TYR A 668 2.51 0.57 26.93
C TYR A 668 2.07 -0.35 28.06
N ILE A 669 2.89 -1.34 28.40
CA ILE A 669 2.61 -2.31 29.47
C ILE A 669 3.66 -2.10 30.56
N TYR A 670 3.18 -1.92 31.79
CA TYR A 670 3.99 -1.83 32.99
C TYR A 670 3.65 -3.00 33.93
N PRO A 671 4.55 -3.39 34.84
CA PRO A 671 4.18 -4.23 35.97
C PRO A 671 3.09 -3.54 36.83
N ASP A 672 2.24 -4.34 37.47
CA ASP A 672 1.34 -3.85 38.52
C ASP A 672 2.12 -3.16 39.65
N LYS A 673 1.65 -1.96 40.05
CA LYS A 673 2.22 -1.09 41.08
C LYS A 673 2.21 -1.73 42.47
N LEU A 674 1.33 -2.70 42.72
CA LEU A 674 1.20 -3.40 44.00
C LEU A 674 2.22 -4.56 44.18
N GLY A 675 2.92 -4.96 43.12
CA GLY A 675 4.01 -5.93 43.21
C GLY A 675 3.57 -7.39 43.41
N SER A 676 4.40 -8.17 44.09
CA SER A 676 4.42 -9.65 43.96
C SER A 676 3.22 -10.42 44.52
N GLU A 677 2.24 -9.77 45.15
CA GLU A 677 1.15 -10.44 45.89
C GLU A 677 -0.17 -10.53 45.11
N THR A 678 -0.34 -9.77 44.01
CA THR A 678 -1.61 -9.63 43.26
C THR A 678 -1.85 -10.71 42.20
N THR A 679 -1.69 -11.99 42.55
CA THR A 679 -1.82 -13.11 41.59
C THR A 679 -3.24 -13.34 41.03
N ASP A 680 -4.28 -12.83 41.71
CA ASP A 680 -5.70 -12.96 41.34
C ASP A 680 -6.38 -11.61 41.01
N ALA A 681 -5.61 -10.51 40.94
CA ALA A 681 -6.16 -9.21 40.58
C ALA A 681 -6.65 -9.16 39.12
N LEU A 682 -7.59 -8.25 38.84
CA LEU A 682 -7.88 -7.86 37.45
C LEU A 682 -6.79 -6.90 36.95
N PRO A 683 -6.52 -6.87 35.63
CA PRO A 683 -5.60 -5.89 35.07
C PRO A 683 -6.23 -4.49 35.12
N GLU A 684 -5.42 -3.47 35.38
CA GLU A 684 -5.85 -2.06 35.29
C GLU A 684 -5.38 -1.45 33.96
N SER A 685 -6.14 -0.51 33.40
CA SER A 685 -5.73 0.26 32.23
C SER A 685 -5.79 1.76 32.45
N SER A 686 -5.14 2.52 31.58
CA SER A 686 -5.25 3.97 31.51
C SER A 686 -5.27 4.37 30.04
N THR A 687 -6.48 4.41 29.47
CA THR A 687 -6.75 4.60 28.03
C THR A 687 -6.12 5.88 27.48
N CYS A 688 -6.13 6.96 28.26
CA CYS A 688 -5.55 8.26 27.92
C CYS A 688 -4.04 8.18 27.59
N SER A 689 -3.27 7.40 28.34
CA SER A 689 -1.86 7.09 28.07
C SER A 689 -1.66 5.79 27.27
N SER A 690 -2.76 5.12 26.92
CA SER A 690 -2.82 3.80 26.26
C SER A 690 -1.99 2.74 27.00
N THR A 691 -2.19 2.70 28.32
CA THR A 691 -1.38 1.92 29.27
C THR A 691 -2.15 0.74 29.86
N LEU A 692 -1.45 -0.37 30.08
CA LEU A 692 -1.92 -1.55 30.82
C LEU A 692 -0.96 -1.80 32.00
N PHE A 693 -1.50 -1.99 33.20
CA PHE A 693 -0.77 -2.53 34.34
C PHE A 693 -1.05 -4.03 34.42
N LEU A 694 0.01 -4.85 34.35
CA LEU A 694 -0.09 -6.30 34.22
C LEU A 694 0.28 -7.00 35.55
N PRO A 695 -0.70 -7.64 36.23
CA PRO A 695 -0.46 -8.41 37.45
C PRO A 695 0.41 -9.65 37.23
N ASN A 696 0.96 -10.20 38.32
CA ASN A 696 1.83 -11.37 38.27
C ASN A 696 1.04 -12.69 38.24
N TYR A 697 0.39 -12.99 37.12
CA TYR A 697 -0.43 -14.19 36.95
C TYR A 697 0.38 -15.49 37.00
N VAL A 698 -0.14 -16.49 37.72
CA VAL A 698 0.50 -17.81 37.91
C VAL A 698 0.56 -18.68 36.65
N SER A 699 -0.11 -18.30 35.55
CA SER A 699 -0.03 -18.99 34.25
C SER A 699 -0.62 -18.13 33.12
N ALA A 700 -0.27 -18.46 31.88
CA ALA A 700 -0.90 -17.91 30.68
C ALA A 700 -2.42 -18.06 30.67
N LYS A 701 -2.97 -19.18 31.14
CA LYS A 701 -4.41 -19.40 31.21
C LYS A 701 -5.12 -18.42 32.16
N VAL A 702 -4.54 -18.15 33.33
CA VAL A 702 -5.10 -17.16 34.28
C VAL A 702 -4.99 -15.74 33.68
N CYS A 703 -3.88 -15.44 33.01
CA CYS A 703 -3.72 -14.19 32.25
C CYS A 703 -4.82 -14.03 31.18
N GLU A 704 -5.09 -15.09 30.40
CA GLU A 704 -6.15 -15.13 29.38
C GLU A 704 -7.55 -14.90 29.97
N GLU A 705 -7.90 -15.62 31.04
CA GLU A 705 -9.19 -15.49 31.71
C GLU A 705 -9.40 -14.08 32.30
N LYS A 706 -8.38 -13.51 32.94
CA LYS A 706 -8.45 -12.17 33.57
C LYS A 706 -8.46 -11.03 32.54
N LEU A 707 -7.63 -11.11 31.50
CA LEU A 707 -7.63 -10.15 30.39
C LEU A 707 -8.96 -10.15 29.64
N ARG A 708 -9.51 -11.35 29.33
CA ARG A 708 -10.81 -11.47 28.66
C ARG A 708 -11.94 -10.95 29.53
N TYR A 709 -11.94 -11.26 30.82
CA TYR A 709 -12.95 -10.75 31.75
C TYR A 709 -12.94 -9.21 31.80
N ALA A 710 -11.78 -8.57 31.96
CA ALA A 710 -11.67 -7.11 31.93
C ALA A 710 -12.16 -6.52 30.59
N ALA A 711 -11.72 -7.09 29.46
CA ALA A 711 -12.08 -6.63 28.13
C ALA A 711 -13.59 -6.75 27.78
N TYR A 712 -14.32 -7.66 28.42
CA TYR A 712 -15.78 -7.82 28.24
C TYR A 712 -16.62 -7.03 29.26
N ASN A 713 -16.12 -6.82 30.49
CA ASN A 713 -16.91 -6.21 31.59
C ASN A 713 -16.58 -4.72 31.85
N CYS A 714 -15.46 -4.20 31.33
CA CYS A 714 -15.15 -2.76 31.35
C CYS A 714 -15.92 -2.04 30.23
N VAL A 715 -17.24 -1.91 30.39
CA VAL A 715 -18.15 -1.39 29.34
C VAL A 715 -18.11 0.14 29.19
N ALA A 716 -17.58 0.85 30.19
CA ALA A 716 -17.30 2.29 30.18
C ALA A 716 -15.99 2.57 30.93
N ILE A 717 -15.32 3.67 30.59
CA ILE A 717 -14.27 4.26 31.43
C ILE A 717 -14.97 4.95 32.62
N ASP A 718 -14.36 4.91 33.81
CA ASP A 718 -14.98 5.34 35.07
C ASP A 718 -15.79 6.63 34.97
N THR A 719 -17.03 6.56 35.46
CA THR A 719 -17.73 7.74 35.96
C THR A 719 -17.07 8.14 37.28
N ASP A 720 -16.01 8.95 37.19
CA ASP A 720 -15.38 9.61 38.34
C ASP A 720 -16.48 10.22 39.22
N MET A 721 -16.71 9.62 40.39
CA MET A 721 -17.59 10.19 41.40
C MET A 721 -16.94 11.49 41.86
N SER A 722 -17.51 12.62 41.42
CA SER A 722 -17.08 13.94 41.84
C SER A 722 -17.09 13.99 43.37
N PRO A 723 -16.00 14.37 44.06
CA PRO A 723 -15.98 14.52 45.52
C PRO A 723 -16.75 15.77 46.00
N TRP A 724 -17.76 16.18 45.21
CA TRP A 724 -18.63 17.36 45.37
C TRP A 724 -20.08 17.07 44.96
N GLU A 725 -20.48 15.80 44.88
CA GLU A 725 -21.89 15.37 44.92
C GLU A 725 -22.08 14.53 46.20
N ASP A 726 -23.13 14.87 46.98
CA ASP A 726 -23.30 14.53 48.43
C ASP A 726 -23.67 13.06 48.73
#